data_AF-A0A1I8N034-F1
#
_entry.id   AF-A0A1I8N034-F1
#
_cell.length_a   1.000
_cell.length_b   1.000
_cell.length_c   1.000
_cell.angle_alpha   90.00
_cell.angle_beta   90.00
_cell.angle_gamma   90.00
#
_symmetry.space_group_name_H-M   'P 1'
#
loop_
_entity.id
_entity.type
_entity.pdbx_description
1 polymer ?
#
loop_
_entity_poly.entity_id
_entity_poly.type
_entity_poly.pdbx_seq_one_letter_code
_entity_poly.pdbx_strand_id
1 'polypeptide(L)'
;MLLRFVMVVIVAHTLCIVAYQTPWMQDHLEKTSLTARLIGLEPLITSKCADDIRIIVYNTEYKADSFLNPIVLFFTYYALALTTKNLIKIRVTLRRDQQRPQNITEPTETTPLMRAATRKPANDTNSSTVAIGGGAIGQTSPNDIPLSSMETNRSHNREEEYKSGILDQIAYGITGVGGFIYQNSYIFTNVLMMAWSIIYHSWLTFVLLLWANVLWMIPNQRKAMMRSSLFIVIYAELLLIAQYIYGMDLTNDELPSKIKITGINLQQIGFERPKDNDMQPCVPLIVKTSFLLMFWVTMRQFFKEKTDKRRDSTLADMFAPLHLSVRSSALDGDDADGGADAKKTSKFLKKIGTVIKNLLVRLWIWLLILVIFLCAMTGDKMTGFRICYMALFLFFLLVFQSSSKAWVKLMYGFWLFLIFYAMSILILIYTYQFDKFDQYWNDYLNISKTLQTDIGLERYKTKDLLLHFISPTIIVILTVIQVHYFHKRFIASMNQTPVVEKPGPDQQQRQRTKSGSRPADYEMKDFTESAGELVRLFLKRSRQKAEKFLKQFKGVFWSILELHWIKVVYITAFVCAVSEVSLLHVPFIVLCVIGVISNVRMRIFFSRVISLVVTLIVLSKMIYQIAYLDHTKYNAECTENGQTKIVGNNAEWFGLFKANSETGLMGLLKKYIIYMVIATLHAVISLRQYQMRRLKGTQNDPLPKVPFPEVTREDAEKKLESMIKYLLNYGFYKFGYEICMIALVSTITYRQDIVAVAYAVWLVLLLIFKRKKIAHFWGIFQIFILISIIVQYIVLVQLPPTMCTKYIWEGSPFSDSIQRWAMLPGHLKYDHTKKLIFDFILLLLVNRQKRVFSIENIPNFPGGSNQSVVKDIANLGKVEFVNPTHDFLSHMRNYLDIFKHAILCGFYWVTLAVVFLAGTSIADFLALGYLIGAFFFLWEGSDFYLRPIKSIIGLWKILIAYNVANIVIKTCLQMAGCMFMENLVTNCCWLVHMLGINCASNGPPAVDVDDDNDTDCPATTVQVVLLWDSICFAFLIFQLRIFKSHYFCHIITDTRANNILASRGAEIIEHLRQKQIEKRQEYEEEVLHKIKRKMEKIRATQQKMLRPLEKPTHFDGKLEVLYFCFSLKLMI
;
A
#
# COMPACT_ATOMS: atom_id res chain seq x y z
N MET A 1 -58.92 -4.89 -30.53
CA MET A 1 -58.91 -4.74 -31.99
C MET A 1 -57.51 -4.92 -32.57
N LEU A 2 -56.53 -4.07 -32.23
CA LEU A 2 -55.15 -4.18 -32.76
C LEU A 2 -54.57 -5.62 -32.81
N LEU A 3 -54.59 -6.37 -31.69
CA LEU A 3 -54.09 -7.77 -31.67
C LEU A 3 -54.80 -8.69 -32.69
N ARG A 4 -56.10 -8.50 -32.92
CA ARG A 4 -56.85 -9.30 -33.90
C ARG A 4 -56.46 -8.94 -35.33
N PHE A 5 -56.24 -7.67 -35.63
CA PHE A 5 -55.74 -7.22 -36.92
C PHE A 5 -54.35 -7.80 -37.20
N VAL A 6 -53.44 -7.73 -36.23
CA VAL A 6 -52.09 -8.34 -36.34
C VAL A 6 -52.16 -9.86 -36.53
N MET A 7 -53.06 -10.57 -35.82
CA MET A 7 -53.26 -12.00 -36.06
C MET A 7 -53.72 -12.32 -37.49
N VAL A 8 -54.62 -11.53 -38.09
CA VAL A 8 -55.05 -11.71 -39.49
C VAL A 8 -53.88 -11.49 -40.45
N VAL A 9 -53.06 -10.46 -40.23
CA VAL A 9 -51.85 -10.20 -41.04
C VAL A 9 -50.83 -11.35 -40.93
N ILE A 10 -50.59 -11.87 -39.73
CA ILE A 10 -49.68 -13.02 -39.53
C ILE A 10 -50.21 -14.26 -40.26
N VAL A 11 -51.51 -14.57 -40.15
CA VAL A 11 -52.11 -15.71 -40.86
C VAL A 11 -51.95 -15.54 -42.38
N ALA A 12 -52.28 -14.38 -42.94
CA ALA A 12 -52.08 -14.09 -44.35
C ALA A 12 -50.62 -14.24 -44.79
N HIS A 13 -49.66 -13.74 -44.01
CA HIS A 13 -48.23 -13.86 -44.30
C HIS A 13 -47.74 -15.31 -44.23
N THR A 14 -48.16 -16.10 -43.24
CA THR A 14 -47.83 -17.53 -43.17
C THR A 14 -48.40 -18.33 -44.35
N LEU A 15 -49.60 -18.00 -44.81
CA LEU A 15 -50.19 -18.61 -46.01
C LEU A 15 -49.37 -18.27 -47.27
N CYS A 16 -48.90 -17.03 -47.40
CA CYS A 16 -48.03 -16.62 -48.50
C CYS A 16 -46.69 -17.37 -48.49
N ILE A 17 -46.04 -17.49 -47.33
CA ILE A 17 -44.76 -18.22 -47.17
C ILE A 17 -44.92 -19.70 -47.56
N VAL A 18 -45.99 -20.36 -47.09
CA VAL A 18 -46.26 -21.78 -47.38
C VAL A 18 -46.58 -21.99 -48.87
N ALA A 19 -47.43 -21.14 -49.45
CA ALA A 19 -47.74 -21.20 -50.88
C ALA A 19 -46.49 -20.97 -51.76
N TYR A 20 -45.53 -20.16 -51.31
CA TYR A 20 -44.29 -19.88 -52.04
C TYR A 20 -43.28 -21.04 -52.04
N GLN A 21 -43.52 -22.10 -51.27
CA GLN A 21 -42.75 -23.35 -51.39
C GLN A 21 -43.26 -24.26 -52.52
N THR A 22 -44.29 -23.84 -53.27
CA THR A 22 -44.78 -24.58 -54.45
C THR A 22 -44.06 -24.10 -55.73
N PRO A 23 -43.65 -25.01 -56.65
CA PRO A 23 -42.94 -24.63 -57.87
C PRO A 23 -43.71 -23.62 -58.73
N TRP A 24 -45.04 -23.81 -58.88
CA TRP A 24 -45.91 -22.93 -59.65
C TRP A 24 -45.82 -21.45 -59.24
N MET A 25 -45.66 -21.15 -57.95
CA MET A 25 -45.55 -19.77 -57.47
C MET A 25 -44.11 -19.24 -57.46
N GLN A 26 -43.11 -20.11 -57.46
CA GLN A 26 -41.70 -19.73 -57.67
C GLN A 26 -41.43 -19.36 -59.14
N ASP A 27 -42.08 -20.04 -60.09
CA ASP A 27 -41.99 -19.72 -61.53
C ASP A 27 -42.67 -18.39 -61.90
N HIS A 28 -43.82 -18.08 -61.29
CA HIS A 28 -44.53 -16.81 -61.53
C HIS A 28 -43.92 -15.60 -60.80
N LEU A 29 -43.16 -15.84 -59.72
CA LEU A 29 -42.57 -14.78 -58.90
C LEU A 29 -41.14 -15.15 -58.54
N GLU A 30 -40.22 -14.86 -59.45
CA GLU A 30 -38.80 -15.19 -59.31
C GLU A 30 -38.21 -14.63 -58.00
N LYS A 31 -37.37 -15.43 -57.32
CA LYS A 31 -36.72 -15.10 -56.05
C LYS A 31 -35.88 -13.81 -56.07
N THR A 32 -35.48 -13.36 -57.26
CA THR A 32 -34.70 -12.12 -57.48
C THR A 32 -35.59 -10.87 -57.60
N SER A 33 -36.90 -11.03 -57.77
CA SER A 33 -37.84 -9.91 -57.89
C SER A 33 -37.93 -9.10 -56.60
N LEU A 34 -38.10 -7.77 -56.74
CA LEU A 34 -38.18 -6.86 -55.59
C LEU A 34 -39.38 -7.18 -54.69
N THR A 35 -40.49 -7.64 -55.27
CA THR A 35 -41.71 -8.03 -54.54
C THR A 35 -41.53 -9.29 -53.70
N ALA A 36 -40.84 -10.32 -54.21
CA ALA A 36 -40.49 -11.50 -53.40
C ALA A 36 -39.56 -11.13 -52.24
N ARG A 37 -38.50 -10.36 -52.52
CA ARG A 37 -37.51 -9.91 -51.52
C ARG A 37 -38.10 -9.00 -50.44
N LEU A 38 -39.03 -8.10 -50.79
CA LEU A 38 -39.66 -7.18 -49.84
C LEU A 38 -40.62 -7.89 -48.86
N ILE A 39 -41.31 -8.94 -49.30
CA ILE A 39 -42.25 -9.73 -48.46
C ILE A 39 -41.51 -10.80 -47.65
N GLY A 40 -40.24 -11.09 -47.97
CA GLY A 40 -39.44 -12.14 -47.34
C GLY A 40 -39.82 -13.54 -47.83
N LEU A 41 -40.17 -13.68 -49.11
CA LEU A 41 -40.52 -14.95 -49.74
C LEU A 41 -39.24 -15.65 -50.21
N GLU A 42 -38.66 -16.47 -49.33
CA GLU A 42 -37.47 -17.28 -49.62
C GLU A 42 -37.86 -18.73 -50.01
N PRO A 43 -37.29 -19.29 -51.08
CA PRO A 43 -37.49 -20.69 -51.45
C PRO A 43 -36.59 -21.59 -50.59
N LEU A 44 -37.13 -22.08 -49.47
CA LEU A 44 -36.47 -23.04 -48.58
C LEU A 44 -36.37 -24.42 -49.24
N ILE A 45 -37.38 -24.75 -50.04
CA ILE A 45 -37.44 -25.93 -50.91
C ILE A 45 -37.40 -25.46 -52.36
N THR A 46 -36.50 -26.04 -53.15
CA THR A 46 -36.41 -25.80 -54.60
C THR A 46 -36.67 -27.08 -55.37
N SER A 47 -37.61 -27.02 -56.31
CA SER A 47 -37.91 -28.09 -57.27
C SER A 47 -38.01 -27.48 -58.67
N LYS A 48 -37.06 -27.77 -59.55
CA LYS A 48 -37.11 -27.33 -60.97
C LYS A 48 -38.00 -28.29 -61.76
N CYS A 49 -38.83 -27.79 -62.68
CA CYS A 49 -39.66 -28.61 -63.57
C CYS A 49 -38.87 -29.50 -64.58
N ALA A 50 -37.55 -29.55 -64.50
CA ALA A 50 -36.69 -30.39 -65.35
C ALA A 50 -36.37 -31.77 -64.73
N ASP A 51 -36.48 -31.92 -63.41
CA ASP A 51 -36.22 -33.16 -62.66
C ASP A 51 -37.50 -33.67 -61.96
N ASP A 52 -37.54 -34.94 -61.55
CA ASP A 52 -38.73 -35.55 -60.92
C ASP A 52 -39.18 -34.75 -59.68
N ILE A 53 -40.47 -34.41 -59.64
CA ILE A 53 -41.14 -33.60 -58.60
C ILE A 53 -40.99 -34.22 -57.20
N ARG A 54 -40.62 -35.51 -57.12
CA ARG A 54 -40.31 -36.23 -55.87
C ARG A 54 -38.96 -35.87 -55.25
N ILE A 55 -38.04 -35.24 -56.00
CA ILE A 55 -36.69 -34.91 -55.54
C ILE A 55 -36.70 -33.53 -54.87
N ILE A 56 -36.93 -33.53 -53.56
CA ILE A 56 -36.92 -32.32 -52.73
C ILE A 56 -35.48 -31.91 -52.41
N VAL A 57 -35.00 -30.83 -53.03
CA VAL A 57 -33.70 -30.24 -52.71
C VAL A 57 -33.91 -29.05 -51.76
N TYR A 58 -33.38 -29.16 -50.54
CA TYR A 58 -33.31 -28.05 -49.60
C TYR A 58 -32.20 -27.09 -50.03
N ASN A 59 -32.51 -25.79 -50.08
CA ASN A 59 -31.48 -24.82 -50.42
C ASN A 59 -30.55 -24.57 -49.22
N THR A 60 -29.30 -25.00 -49.34
CA THR A 60 -28.25 -24.89 -48.31
C THR A 60 -27.53 -23.54 -48.30
N GLU A 61 -27.84 -22.64 -49.24
CA GLU A 61 -27.33 -21.25 -49.25
C GLU A 61 -27.94 -20.39 -48.12
N TYR A 62 -29.15 -20.75 -47.65
CA TYR A 62 -29.85 -20.01 -46.60
C TYR A 62 -29.40 -20.41 -45.20
N LYS A 63 -29.26 -19.41 -44.32
CA LYS A 63 -28.84 -19.59 -42.91
C LYS A 63 -30.06 -19.95 -42.03
N ALA A 64 -29.79 -20.37 -40.79
CA ALA A 64 -30.81 -20.93 -39.88
C ALA A 64 -31.97 -19.97 -39.53
N ASP A 65 -31.80 -18.66 -39.72
CA ASP A 65 -32.84 -17.63 -39.53
C ASP A 65 -34.01 -17.77 -40.52
N SER A 66 -33.73 -18.06 -41.79
CA SER A 66 -34.74 -18.33 -42.82
C SER A 66 -35.66 -19.49 -42.45
N PHE A 67 -35.09 -20.59 -41.95
CA PHE A 67 -35.83 -21.78 -41.50
C PHE A 67 -36.58 -21.56 -40.18
N LEU A 68 -36.12 -20.64 -39.32
CA LEU A 68 -36.75 -20.37 -38.02
C LEU A 68 -37.93 -19.39 -38.12
N ASN A 69 -37.98 -18.55 -39.16
CA ASN A 69 -39.01 -17.52 -39.33
C ASN A 69 -40.46 -18.08 -39.30
N PRO A 70 -40.84 -19.16 -40.02
CA PRO A 70 -42.20 -19.72 -39.94
C PRO A 70 -42.56 -20.22 -38.53
N ILE A 71 -41.59 -20.78 -37.80
CA ILE A 71 -41.76 -21.26 -36.43
C ILE A 71 -42.02 -20.08 -35.48
N VAL A 72 -41.29 -18.97 -35.63
CA VAL A 72 -41.48 -17.75 -34.84
C VAL A 72 -42.85 -17.10 -35.13
N LEU A 73 -43.28 -17.04 -36.38
CA LEU A 73 -44.62 -16.55 -36.75
C LEU A 73 -45.73 -17.39 -36.11
N PHE A 74 -45.59 -18.72 -36.12
CA PHE A 74 -46.53 -19.65 -35.48
C PHE A 74 -46.61 -19.44 -33.95
N PHE A 75 -45.47 -19.41 -33.25
CA PHE A 75 -45.45 -19.12 -31.81
C PHE A 75 -46.02 -17.73 -31.48
N THR A 76 -45.73 -16.73 -32.32
CA THR A 76 -46.26 -15.37 -32.17
C THR A 76 -47.78 -15.35 -32.31
N TYR A 77 -48.35 -16.04 -33.30
CA TYR A 77 -49.79 -16.22 -33.44
C TYR A 77 -50.41 -16.87 -32.18
N TYR A 78 -49.84 -17.97 -31.68
CA TYR A 78 -50.33 -18.63 -30.46
C TYR A 78 -50.25 -17.72 -29.21
N ALA A 79 -49.18 -16.93 -29.07
CA ALA A 79 -49.04 -15.96 -27.98
C ALA A 79 -50.09 -14.84 -28.07
N LEU A 80 -50.35 -14.30 -29.27
CA LEU A 80 -51.42 -13.31 -29.49
C LEU A 80 -52.82 -13.90 -29.25
N ALA A 81 -53.04 -15.17 -29.62
CA ALA A 81 -54.30 -15.87 -29.38
C ALA A 81 -54.55 -16.11 -27.88
N LEU A 82 -53.54 -16.59 -27.15
CA LEU A 82 -53.59 -16.80 -25.69
C LEU A 82 -53.81 -15.48 -24.94
N THR A 83 -53.06 -14.42 -25.27
CA THR A 83 -53.23 -13.11 -24.64
C THR A 83 -54.60 -12.51 -24.96
N THR A 84 -55.08 -12.63 -26.20
CA THR A 84 -56.44 -12.21 -26.59
C THR A 84 -57.51 -12.99 -25.80
N LYS A 85 -57.38 -14.32 -25.66
CA LYS A 85 -58.28 -15.18 -24.87
C LYS A 85 -58.33 -14.77 -23.40
N ASN A 86 -57.16 -14.50 -22.79
CA ASN A 86 -57.07 -14.09 -21.38
C ASN A 86 -57.64 -12.68 -21.14
N LEU A 87 -57.37 -11.73 -22.03
CA LEU A 87 -57.95 -10.38 -21.97
C LEU A 87 -59.48 -10.40 -22.12
N ILE A 88 -60.02 -11.28 -22.98
CA ILE A 88 -61.47 -11.49 -23.10
C ILE A 88 -62.03 -12.09 -21.81
N LYS A 89 -61.38 -13.11 -21.22
CA LYS A 89 -61.83 -13.77 -19.99
C LYS A 89 -61.99 -12.77 -18.83
N ILE A 90 -60.98 -11.91 -18.61
CA ILE A 90 -61.00 -10.85 -17.58
C ILE A 90 -62.10 -9.81 -17.86
N ARG A 91 -62.33 -9.46 -19.13
CA ARG A 91 -63.37 -8.48 -19.50
C ARG A 91 -64.79 -9.04 -19.34
N VAL A 92 -64.96 -10.35 -19.49
CA VAL A 92 -66.24 -11.04 -19.26
C VAL A 92 -66.53 -11.23 -17.77
N THR A 93 -65.52 -11.46 -16.91
CA THR A 93 -65.73 -11.51 -15.45
C THR A 93 -66.08 -10.13 -14.88
N LEU A 94 -65.32 -9.08 -15.22
CA LEU A 94 -65.65 -7.71 -14.81
C LEU A 94 -67.05 -7.27 -15.25
N ARG A 95 -67.48 -7.66 -16.47
CA ARG A 95 -68.82 -7.36 -16.98
C ARG A 95 -69.92 -8.18 -16.29
N ARG A 96 -69.63 -9.40 -15.80
CA ARG A 96 -70.56 -10.17 -14.96
C ARG A 96 -70.76 -9.55 -13.58
N ASP A 97 -69.68 -9.14 -12.92
CA ASP A 97 -69.77 -8.48 -11.61
C ASP A 97 -70.54 -7.15 -11.69
N GLN A 98 -70.43 -6.44 -12.82
CA GLN A 98 -71.12 -5.17 -13.07
C GLN A 98 -72.58 -5.33 -13.56
N GLN A 99 -73.07 -6.56 -13.78
CA GLN A 99 -74.45 -6.83 -14.25
C GLN A 99 -75.29 -7.64 -13.25
N ARG A 100 -74.86 -7.75 -11.99
CA ARG A 100 -75.72 -8.23 -10.90
C ARG A 100 -76.64 -7.08 -10.47
N PRO A 101 -77.98 -7.22 -10.49
CA PRO A 101 -78.85 -6.16 -9.99
C PRO A 101 -78.65 -6.03 -8.48
N GLN A 102 -78.15 -4.87 -8.03
CA GLN A 102 -78.29 -4.46 -6.64
C GLN A 102 -79.71 -3.89 -6.50
N ASN A 103 -80.50 -4.49 -5.61
CA ASN A 103 -81.77 -3.89 -5.21
C ASN A 103 -81.50 -2.51 -4.61
N ILE A 104 -82.35 -1.55 -4.96
CA ILE A 104 -82.36 -0.22 -4.37
C ILE A 104 -82.91 -0.38 -2.94
N THR A 105 -82.05 -0.14 -1.95
CA THR A 105 -82.48 0.17 -0.59
C THR A 105 -82.04 1.60 -0.31
N GLU A 106 -82.99 2.47 0.02
CA GLU A 106 -82.70 3.87 0.33
C GLU A 106 -81.86 4.00 1.62
N PRO A 107 -81.07 5.09 1.77
CA PRO A 107 -80.11 5.21 2.86
C PRO A 107 -80.78 5.68 4.15
N THR A 108 -80.99 4.77 5.10
CA THR A 108 -81.32 5.13 6.49
C THR A 108 -80.05 5.16 7.33
N GLU A 109 -79.89 6.21 8.14
CA GLU A 109 -78.71 6.42 8.97
C GLU A 109 -78.59 5.38 10.09
N THR A 110 -77.66 4.43 9.97
CA THR A 110 -76.83 3.91 11.08
C THR A 110 -75.87 2.80 10.60
N THR A 111 -74.65 2.79 11.17
CA THR A 111 -73.55 1.81 10.90
C THR A 111 -72.83 2.00 9.54
N PRO A 112 -71.55 1.57 9.40
CA PRO A 112 -70.49 2.57 9.54
C PRO A 112 -69.60 2.72 8.31
N LEU A 113 -69.23 3.98 8.03
CA LEU A 113 -68.20 4.35 7.08
C LEU A 113 -66.85 3.72 7.50
N MET A 114 -66.28 2.82 6.70
CA MET A 114 -64.97 2.21 6.97
C MET A 114 -63.84 3.25 6.86
N ARG A 115 -63.61 3.94 7.99
CA ARG A 115 -62.52 4.87 8.22
C ARG A 115 -61.20 4.09 8.35
N ALA A 116 -60.38 4.20 7.31
CA ALA A 116 -58.91 4.16 7.34
C ALA A 116 -58.22 3.05 8.17
N ALA A 117 -57.86 1.95 7.50
CA ALA A 117 -56.80 1.04 7.97
C ALA A 117 -55.39 1.60 7.71
N THR A 118 -55.10 2.82 8.16
CA THR A 118 -53.73 3.21 8.49
C THR A 118 -53.43 2.78 9.92
N ARG A 119 -52.70 1.66 10.09
CA ARG A 119 -51.57 1.63 11.06
C ARG A 119 -50.71 0.37 10.95
N LYS A 120 -49.46 0.60 11.33
CA LYS A 120 -48.35 -0.35 11.55
C LYS A 120 -48.79 -1.54 12.43
N PRO A 121 -48.18 -2.74 12.26
CA PRO A 121 -48.07 -3.66 13.37
C PRO A 121 -47.08 -3.10 14.42
N ALA A 122 -47.48 -3.15 15.67
CA ALA A 122 -46.59 -3.09 16.83
C ALA A 122 -46.75 -4.41 17.58
N ASN A 123 -45.63 -5.02 17.97
CA ASN A 123 -45.60 -6.02 19.04
C ASN A 123 -45.96 -5.29 20.35
N ASP A 124 -46.60 -5.91 21.34
CA ASP A 124 -46.05 -6.97 22.18
C ASP A 124 -47.21 -7.78 22.83
N THR A 125 -47.14 -9.11 22.96
CA THR A 125 -46.34 -9.94 23.88
C THR A 125 -46.96 -10.05 25.29
N ASN A 126 -47.52 -11.24 25.55
CA ASN A 126 -47.71 -11.98 26.82
C ASN A 126 -47.86 -11.19 28.15
N SER A 127 -48.96 -11.42 28.89
CA SER A 127 -48.99 -12.52 29.89
C SER A 127 -50.29 -12.55 30.75
N SER A 128 -50.95 -13.72 30.76
CA SER A 128 -51.59 -14.41 31.92
C SER A 128 -52.17 -13.66 33.14
N THR A 129 -53.39 -14.10 33.55
CA THR A 129 -54.01 -14.06 34.91
C THR A 129 -54.37 -12.69 35.50
N VAL A 130 -55.46 -12.46 36.25
CA VAL A 130 -56.37 -13.31 37.07
C VAL A 130 -57.86 -12.93 36.85
N ALA A 131 -58.78 -13.83 37.20
CA ALA A 131 -60.25 -13.69 37.14
C ALA A 131 -60.88 -12.65 38.11
N ILE A 132 -62.16 -12.33 37.90
CA ILE A 132 -63.32 -12.75 38.76
C ILE A 132 -64.63 -12.05 38.30
N GLY A 133 -65.75 -12.78 38.37
CA GLY A 133 -67.05 -12.18 38.73
C GLY A 133 -68.09 -12.04 37.61
N GLY A 134 -69.11 -12.92 37.61
CA GLY A 134 -70.34 -12.79 36.80
C GLY A 134 -71.27 -11.65 37.25
N GLY A 135 -72.49 -11.53 36.71
CA GLY A 135 -73.21 -12.39 35.76
C GLY A 135 -74.74 -12.16 35.86
N ALA A 136 -75.54 -12.90 35.07
CA ALA A 136 -77.02 -12.98 35.12
C ALA A 136 -77.83 -11.68 34.80
N ILE A 137 -79.06 -11.65 34.24
CA ILE A 137 -80.02 -12.56 33.56
C ILE A 137 -80.98 -11.65 32.75
N GLY A 138 -81.64 -11.99 31.62
CA GLY A 138 -81.61 -13.20 30.79
C GLY A 138 -83.00 -13.72 30.37
N GLN A 139 -83.64 -13.21 29.30
CA GLN A 139 -84.96 -13.70 28.81
C GLN A 139 -85.12 -13.86 27.27
N THR A 140 -85.25 -15.14 26.87
CA THR A 140 -86.20 -15.73 25.87
C THR A 140 -86.31 -15.26 24.40
N SER A 141 -85.77 -16.10 23.49
CA SER A 141 -86.41 -16.87 22.37
C SER A 141 -87.40 -16.25 21.35
N PRO A 142 -87.63 -16.86 20.16
CA PRO A 142 -87.07 -18.12 19.61
C PRO A 142 -86.52 -18.04 18.15
N ASN A 143 -86.06 -19.20 17.64
CA ASN A 143 -85.64 -19.56 16.26
C ASN A 143 -84.13 -19.41 15.92
N ASP A 144 -83.37 -20.47 16.19
CA ASP A 144 -82.20 -20.87 15.37
C ASP A 144 -82.09 -22.40 15.38
N ILE A 145 -81.82 -23.00 14.20
CA ILE A 145 -81.77 -24.46 14.00
C ILE A 145 -80.30 -24.93 14.11
N PRO A 146 -79.99 -25.98 14.89
CA PRO A 146 -78.60 -26.40 15.11
C PRO A 146 -78.08 -27.32 13.99
N LEU A 147 -76.80 -27.19 13.67
CA LEU A 147 -76.05 -28.22 12.92
C LEU A 147 -74.69 -28.53 13.57
N SER A 148 -74.74 -29.07 14.78
CA SER A 148 -73.61 -29.77 15.39
C SER A 148 -73.69 -31.26 15.05
N SER A 149 -72.82 -31.77 14.15
CA SER A 149 -72.37 -33.19 14.06
C SER A 149 -71.74 -33.60 12.71
N MET A 150 -70.75 -32.87 12.16
CA MET A 150 -69.92 -33.43 11.06
C MET A 150 -68.49 -32.86 10.96
N GLU A 151 -67.88 -32.40 12.05
CA GLU A 151 -66.44 -32.01 12.08
C GLU A 151 -65.63 -32.75 13.16
N THR A 152 -66.00 -33.99 13.43
CA THR A 152 -65.23 -34.91 14.30
C THR A 152 -64.69 -36.10 13.49
N ASN A 153 -63.98 -35.83 12.38
CA ASN A 153 -63.09 -36.82 11.72
C ASN A 153 -62.23 -36.22 10.59
N ARG A 154 -61.31 -35.30 10.91
CA ARG A 154 -60.11 -35.08 10.07
C ARG A 154 -58.88 -34.49 10.75
N SER A 155 -58.62 -34.92 11.99
CA SER A 155 -57.29 -34.85 12.61
C SER A 155 -56.32 -35.86 11.95
N HIS A 156 -56.00 -35.67 10.68
CA HIS A 156 -54.80 -36.17 10.00
C HIS A 156 -54.77 -35.64 8.55
N ASN A 157 -54.13 -34.49 8.35
CA ASN A 157 -53.10 -34.32 7.33
C ASN A 157 -52.45 -32.93 7.40
N ARG A 158 -51.23 -32.94 7.95
CA ARG A 158 -50.06 -32.10 7.60
C ARG A 158 -50.27 -30.58 7.45
N GLU A 159 -49.58 -29.85 8.34
CA GLU A 159 -49.19 -28.46 8.10
C GLU A 159 -48.40 -28.37 6.77
N GLU A 160 -49.02 -27.80 5.73
CA GLU A 160 -48.26 -27.24 4.60
C GLU A 160 -47.91 -25.78 4.93
N GLU A 161 -46.83 -25.65 5.68
CA GLU A 161 -45.97 -24.47 5.69
C GLU A 161 -45.64 -24.12 4.22
N TYR A 162 -46.30 -23.08 3.67
CA TYR A 162 -46.03 -22.60 2.30
C TYR A 162 -44.64 -21.96 2.25
N LYS A 163 -43.62 -22.82 2.11
CA LYS A 163 -42.23 -22.42 1.88
C LYS A 163 -42.19 -21.60 0.59
N SER A 164 -41.90 -20.30 0.73
CA SER A 164 -41.67 -19.40 -0.40
C SER A 164 -40.78 -20.10 -1.42
N GLY A 165 -41.27 -20.30 -2.65
CA GLY A 165 -40.54 -21.08 -3.63
C GLY A 165 -39.18 -20.44 -3.91
N ILE A 166 -38.22 -21.24 -4.38
CA ILE A 166 -36.95 -20.70 -4.91
C ILE A 166 -37.24 -19.63 -5.98
N LEU A 167 -38.31 -19.82 -6.77
CA LEU A 167 -38.84 -18.85 -7.72
C LEU A 167 -39.36 -17.56 -7.07
N ASP A 168 -40.02 -17.61 -5.91
CA ASP A 168 -40.50 -16.40 -5.22
C ASP A 168 -39.32 -15.62 -4.62
N GLN A 169 -38.35 -16.31 -4.02
CA GLN A 169 -37.13 -15.66 -3.51
C GLN A 169 -36.31 -15.02 -4.65
N ILE A 170 -36.23 -15.69 -5.81
CA ILE A 170 -35.67 -15.13 -7.04
C ILE A 170 -36.51 -13.94 -7.51
N ALA A 171 -37.85 -14.00 -7.47
CA ALA A 171 -38.73 -12.89 -7.86
C ALA A 171 -38.60 -11.67 -6.92
N TYR A 172 -38.47 -11.87 -5.61
CA TYR A 172 -38.16 -10.80 -4.65
C TYR A 172 -36.76 -10.21 -4.87
N GLY A 173 -35.77 -11.04 -5.22
CA GLY A 173 -34.45 -10.59 -5.66
C GLY A 173 -34.51 -9.75 -6.94
N ILE A 174 -35.19 -10.24 -7.98
CA ILE A 174 -35.35 -9.57 -9.28
C ILE A 174 -36.16 -8.28 -9.15
N THR A 175 -37.19 -8.23 -8.31
CA THR A 175 -37.96 -6.99 -8.08
C THR A 175 -37.17 -5.98 -7.26
N GLY A 176 -36.34 -6.41 -6.29
CA GLY A 176 -35.40 -5.54 -5.59
C GLY A 176 -34.34 -4.93 -6.51
N VAL A 177 -33.68 -5.77 -7.33
CA VAL A 177 -32.70 -5.33 -8.34
C VAL A 177 -33.36 -4.46 -9.41
N GLY A 178 -34.54 -4.83 -9.90
CA GLY A 178 -35.35 -4.06 -10.84
C GLY A 178 -35.76 -2.70 -10.28
N GLY A 179 -36.10 -2.61 -8.99
CA GLY A 179 -36.35 -1.36 -8.30
C GLY A 179 -35.13 -0.45 -8.26
N PHE A 180 -33.93 -1.00 -8.00
CA PHE A 180 -32.67 -0.25 -8.06
C PHE A 180 -32.33 0.24 -9.48
N ILE A 181 -32.49 -0.63 -10.49
CA ILE A 181 -32.30 -0.27 -11.90
C ILE A 181 -33.28 0.83 -12.31
N TYR A 182 -34.55 0.71 -11.93
CA TYR A 182 -35.58 1.71 -12.22
C TYR A 182 -35.26 3.07 -11.58
N GLN A 183 -34.81 3.11 -10.32
CA GLN A 183 -34.41 4.36 -9.65
C GLN A 183 -33.20 5.03 -10.32
N ASN A 184 -32.27 4.25 -10.85
CA ASN A 184 -31.01 4.71 -11.46
C ASN A 184 -31.03 4.66 -13.01
N SER A 185 -32.19 4.47 -13.64
CA SER A 185 -32.30 4.20 -15.08
C SER A 185 -31.62 5.26 -15.94
N TYR A 186 -31.71 6.53 -15.52
CA TYR A 186 -31.07 7.67 -16.19
C TYR A 186 -29.55 7.52 -16.37
N ILE A 187 -28.85 6.80 -15.48
CA ILE A 187 -27.42 6.51 -15.62
C ILE A 187 -27.22 5.44 -16.69
N PHE A 188 -27.94 4.33 -16.59
CA PHE A 188 -27.85 3.22 -17.55
C PHE A 188 -28.19 3.66 -18.98
N THR A 189 -29.22 4.48 -19.15
CA THR A 189 -29.60 5.05 -20.46
C THR A 189 -28.52 5.97 -21.02
N ASN A 190 -27.82 6.75 -20.18
CA ASN A 190 -26.73 7.60 -20.65
C ASN A 190 -25.49 6.77 -21.06
N VAL A 191 -25.20 5.69 -20.33
CA VAL A 191 -24.12 4.73 -20.68
C VAL A 191 -24.45 3.95 -21.95
N LEU A 192 -25.68 3.46 -22.11
CA LEU A 192 -26.10 2.68 -23.29
C LEU A 192 -26.19 3.54 -24.55
N MET A 193 -26.55 4.82 -24.42
CA MET A 193 -26.49 5.80 -25.51
C MET A 193 -25.06 6.02 -26.01
N MET A 194 -24.10 6.17 -25.09
CA MET A 194 -22.68 6.20 -25.44
C MET A 194 -22.21 4.87 -26.06
N ALA A 195 -22.58 3.72 -25.48
CA ALA A 195 -22.19 2.40 -25.99
C ALA A 195 -22.71 2.14 -27.41
N TRP A 196 -23.98 2.48 -27.71
CA TRP A 196 -24.54 2.41 -29.06
C TRP A 196 -23.66 3.15 -30.06
N SER A 197 -23.28 4.40 -29.74
CA SER A 197 -22.50 5.24 -30.65
C SER A 197 -21.06 4.82 -30.89
N ILE A 198 -20.51 4.00 -29.99
CA ILE A 198 -19.17 3.41 -30.11
C ILE A 198 -19.21 2.08 -30.86
N ILE A 199 -20.22 1.24 -30.59
CA ILE A 199 -20.39 -0.08 -31.24
C ILE A 199 -20.79 0.07 -32.72
N TYR A 200 -21.65 1.05 -33.02
CA TYR A 200 -22.06 1.39 -34.38
C TYR A 200 -21.54 2.78 -34.73
N HIS A 201 -20.31 2.85 -35.25
CA HIS A 201 -19.67 4.12 -35.64
C HIS A 201 -20.34 4.72 -36.87
N SER A 202 -20.85 5.96 -36.75
CA SER A 202 -21.42 6.71 -37.88
C SER A 202 -21.68 8.19 -37.54
N TRP A 203 -21.89 9.03 -38.55
CA TRP A 203 -22.26 10.44 -38.32
C TRP A 203 -23.59 10.61 -37.58
N LEU A 204 -24.57 9.73 -37.81
CA LEU A 204 -25.84 9.76 -37.08
C LEU A 204 -25.67 9.35 -35.61
N THR A 205 -24.84 8.34 -35.32
CA THR A 205 -24.62 7.94 -33.92
C THR A 205 -23.64 8.87 -33.18
N PHE A 206 -22.80 9.63 -33.88
CA PHE A 206 -21.99 10.71 -33.30
C PHE A 206 -22.84 11.75 -32.54
N VAL A 207 -24.06 12.04 -33.03
CA VAL A 207 -24.99 12.95 -32.34
C VAL A 207 -25.39 12.41 -30.96
N LEU A 208 -25.62 11.09 -30.85
CA LEU A 208 -25.89 10.43 -29.56
C LEU A 208 -24.67 10.48 -28.63
N LEU A 209 -23.45 10.31 -29.16
CA LEU A 209 -22.21 10.43 -28.39
C LEU A 209 -22.06 11.84 -27.81
N LEU A 210 -22.20 12.87 -28.64
CA LEU A 210 -22.09 14.27 -28.23
C LEU A 210 -23.16 14.60 -27.17
N TRP A 211 -24.40 14.18 -27.41
CA TRP A 211 -25.52 14.43 -26.49
C TRP A 211 -25.34 13.72 -25.13
N ALA A 212 -24.91 12.46 -25.11
CA ALA A 212 -24.63 11.71 -23.88
C ALA A 212 -23.56 12.40 -23.02
N ASN A 213 -22.53 12.93 -23.67
CA ASN A 213 -21.44 13.65 -23.01
C ASN A 213 -21.86 15.03 -22.49
N VAL A 214 -22.69 15.78 -23.22
CA VAL A 214 -23.30 17.02 -22.74
C VAL A 214 -24.19 16.74 -21.51
N LEU A 215 -24.96 15.65 -21.53
CA LEU A 215 -25.80 15.24 -20.40
C LEU A 215 -24.99 14.90 -19.13
N TRP A 216 -23.82 14.29 -19.27
CA TRP A 216 -22.89 14.11 -18.15
C TRP A 216 -22.43 15.44 -17.54
N MET A 217 -22.19 16.47 -18.36
CA MET A 217 -21.71 17.77 -17.88
C MET A 217 -22.74 18.59 -17.08
N ILE A 218 -24.04 18.30 -17.21
CA ILE A 218 -25.11 19.12 -16.62
C ILE A 218 -25.26 18.84 -15.10
N PRO A 219 -25.19 19.86 -14.22
CA PRO A 219 -25.24 19.71 -12.76
C PRO A 219 -26.34 18.78 -12.21
N ASN A 220 -27.52 18.82 -12.82
CA ASN A 220 -28.68 18.03 -12.46
C ASN A 220 -28.98 16.93 -13.52
N GLN A 221 -27.99 16.06 -13.80
CA GLN A 221 -28.08 15.00 -14.82
C GLN A 221 -29.42 14.25 -14.83
N ARG A 222 -29.96 13.85 -13.67
CA ARG A 222 -31.28 13.17 -13.57
C ARG A 222 -32.42 14.00 -14.15
N LYS A 223 -32.48 15.31 -13.87
CA LYS A 223 -33.56 16.20 -14.37
C LYS A 223 -33.38 16.50 -15.86
N ALA A 224 -32.14 16.66 -16.32
CA ALA A 224 -31.83 16.87 -17.73
C ALA A 224 -32.16 15.63 -18.57
N MET A 225 -31.65 14.47 -18.16
CA MET A 225 -31.85 13.18 -18.84
C MET A 225 -33.33 12.79 -18.94
N MET A 226 -34.09 12.99 -17.86
CA MET A 226 -35.54 12.74 -17.85
C MET A 226 -36.32 13.73 -18.75
N ARG A 227 -35.79 14.94 -19.00
CA ARG A 227 -36.39 15.89 -19.96
C ARG A 227 -36.02 15.53 -21.41
N SER A 228 -34.80 15.06 -21.66
CA SER A 228 -34.34 14.66 -22.99
C SER A 228 -34.80 13.27 -23.42
N SER A 229 -35.22 12.41 -22.49
CA SER A 229 -35.56 11.00 -22.77
C SER A 229 -36.57 10.81 -23.90
N LEU A 230 -37.56 11.71 -24.02
CA LEU A 230 -38.55 11.68 -25.11
C LEU A 230 -37.88 11.87 -26.49
N PHE A 231 -37.02 12.87 -26.62
CA PHE A 231 -36.32 13.17 -27.87
C PHE A 231 -35.31 12.06 -28.22
N ILE A 232 -34.62 11.51 -27.21
CA ILE A 232 -33.66 10.42 -27.39
C ILE A 232 -34.37 9.13 -27.87
N VAL A 233 -35.54 8.80 -27.31
CA VAL A 233 -36.34 7.64 -27.77
C VAL A 233 -36.80 7.83 -29.21
N ILE A 234 -37.38 8.98 -29.56
CA ILE A 234 -37.83 9.27 -30.94
C ILE A 234 -36.65 9.17 -31.92
N TYR A 235 -35.49 9.73 -31.57
CA TYR A 235 -34.30 9.66 -32.42
C TYR A 235 -33.79 8.22 -32.58
N ALA A 236 -33.72 7.45 -31.50
CA ALA A 236 -33.29 6.05 -31.54
C ALA A 236 -34.27 5.14 -32.30
N GLU A 237 -35.58 5.42 -32.23
CA GLU A 237 -36.60 4.74 -33.04
C GLU A 237 -36.45 5.07 -34.53
N LEU A 238 -36.16 6.33 -34.90
CA LEU A 238 -35.83 6.70 -36.29
C LEU A 238 -34.56 5.99 -36.79
N LEU A 239 -33.51 5.88 -35.96
CA LEU A 239 -32.30 5.11 -36.30
C LEU A 239 -32.57 3.61 -36.44
N LEU A 240 -33.51 3.05 -35.65
CA LEU A 240 -33.90 1.65 -35.76
C LEU A 240 -34.70 1.39 -37.04
N ILE A 241 -35.63 2.29 -37.40
CA ILE A 241 -36.37 2.24 -38.67
C ILE A 241 -35.41 2.34 -39.86
N ALA A 242 -34.44 3.26 -39.81
CA ALA A 242 -33.38 3.35 -40.81
C ALA A 242 -32.57 2.06 -40.93
N GLN A 243 -32.16 1.44 -39.81
CA GLN A 243 -31.45 0.16 -39.84
C GLN A 243 -32.31 -0.98 -40.37
N TYR A 244 -33.62 -0.99 -40.08
CA TYR A 244 -34.55 -1.98 -40.60
C TYR A 244 -34.68 -1.89 -42.12
N ILE A 245 -34.82 -0.68 -42.67
CA ILE A 245 -34.86 -0.44 -44.12
C ILE A 245 -33.55 -0.90 -44.79
N TYR A 246 -32.39 -0.51 -44.25
CA TYR A 246 -31.08 -0.95 -44.76
C TYR A 246 -30.72 -2.41 -44.42
N GLY A 247 -31.57 -3.10 -43.66
CA GLY A 247 -31.50 -4.54 -43.40
C GLY A 247 -32.34 -5.39 -44.36
N MET A 248 -33.15 -4.77 -45.23
CA MET A 248 -33.91 -5.45 -46.28
C MET A 248 -33.01 -5.91 -47.42
N ASP A 249 -33.44 -6.94 -48.16
CA ASP A 249 -32.67 -7.53 -49.25
C ASP A 249 -32.81 -6.75 -50.57
N LEU A 250 -32.26 -5.53 -50.59
CA LEU A 250 -32.28 -4.61 -51.74
C LEU A 250 -30.91 -4.60 -52.44
N THR A 251 -30.87 -4.50 -53.77
CA THR A 251 -29.60 -4.43 -54.53
C THR A 251 -28.95 -3.04 -54.42
N ASN A 252 -27.68 -2.90 -54.84
CA ASN A 252 -26.97 -1.62 -54.77
C ASN A 252 -27.55 -0.55 -55.73
N ASP A 253 -28.29 -0.96 -56.76
CA ASP A 253 -28.95 -0.05 -57.71
C ASP A 253 -30.31 0.44 -57.19
N GLU A 254 -31.00 -0.37 -56.36
CA GLU A 254 -32.27 -0.03 -55.71
C GLU A 254 -32.11 0.92 -54.52
N LEU A 255 -30.99 0.82 -53.77
CA LEU A 255 -30.71 1.65 -52.60
C LEU A 255 -29.19 1.87 -52.44
N PRO A 256 -28.60 2.92 -53.05
CA PRO A 256 -27.16 3.03 -53.23
C PRO A 256 -26.38 3.18 -51.92
N SER A 257 -25.40 2.30 -51.70
CA SER A 257 -24.44 2.39 -50.60
C SER A 257 -23.39 3.51 -50.78
N LYS A 258 -23.14 3.94 -52.03
CA LYS A 258 -22.16 4.99 -52.39
C LYS A 258 -22.75 5.90 -53.48
N ILE A 259 -22.87 7.20 -53.24
CA ILE A 259 -23.28 8.17 -54.27
C ILE A 259 -22.06 8.57 -55.10
N LYS A 260 -22.03 8.13 -56.37
CA LYS A 260 -20.91 8.36 -57.30
C LYS A 260 -20.66 9.85 -57.62
N ILE A 261 -21.69 10.71 -57.49
CA ILE A 261 -21.64 12.13 -57.90
C ILE A 261 -20.91 13.02 -56.88
N THR A 262 -20.98 12.71 -55.58
CA THR A 262 -20.38 13.52 -54.50
C THR A 262 -19.26 12.81 -53.74
N GLY A 263 -19.02 11.52 -54.02
CA GLY A 263 -17.98 10.74 -53.36
C GLY A 263 -18.20 10.54 -51.85
N ILE A 264 -19.46 10.59 -51.42
CA ILE A 264 -19.91 10.37 -50.03
C ILE A 264 -20.33 8.90 -49.87
N ASN A 265 -19.79 8.23 -48.84
CA ASN A 265 -20.14 6.85 -48.50
C ASN A 265 -21.31 6.84 -47.48
N LEU A 266 -22.46 6.26 -47.84
CA LEU A 266 -23.65 6.25 -46.97
C LEU A 266 -23.47 5.32 -45.77
N GLN A 267 -22.62 4.29 -45.89
CA GLN A 267 -22.24 3.41 -44.79
C GLN A 267 -21.72 4.23 -43.59
N GLN A 268 -20.91 5.27 -43.85
CA GLN A 268 -20.36 6.18 -42.82
C GLN A 268 -21.37 7.18 -42.24
N ILE A 269 -22.43 7.51 -42.98
CA ILE A 269 -23.52 8.33 -42.44
C ILE A 269 -24.28 7.55 -41.36
N GLY A 270 -24.35 6.22 -41.50
CA GLY A 270 -25.03 5.30 -40.58
C GLY A 270 -25.97 4.33 -41.27
N PHE A 271 -25.95 4.31 -42.60
CA PHE A 271 -26.76 3.46 -43.45
C PHE A 271 -25.95 2.25 -43.93
N GLU A 272 -25.59 1.40 -42.97
CA GLU A 272 -24.80 0.19 -43.21
C GLU A 272 -25.71 -1.01 -43.49
N ARG A 273 -25.41 -1.73 -44.59
CA ARG A 273 -26.06 -2.98 -45.00
C ARG A 273 -25.38 -4.15 -44.28
N PRO A 274 -26.07 -4.91 -43.40
CA PRO A 274 -25.45 -6.03 -42.68
C PRO A 274 -24.91 -7.12 -43.61
N LYS A 275 -25.57 -7.32 -44.76
CA LYS A 275 -25.25 -8.32 -45.78
C LYS A 275 -23.88 -8.08 -46.46
N ASP A 276 -23.41 -6.83 -46.52
CA ASP A 276 -22.09 -6.47 -47.08
C ASP A 276 -20.91 -6.90 -46.17
N ASN A 277 -21.18 -7.20 -44.88
CA ASN A 277 -20.20 -7.54 -43.84
C ASN A 277 -20.39 -8.98 -43.30
N ASP A 278 -20.99 -9.89 -44.07
CA ASP A 278 -21.36 -11.28 -43.69
C ASP A 278 -22.30 -11.45 -42.48
N MET A 279 -22.80 -10.34 -41.91
CA MET A 279 -23.60 -10.30 -40.69
C MET A 279 -25.09 -10.47 -40.98
N GLN A 280 -25.78 -11.37 -40.28
CA GLN A 280 -27.24 -11.51 -40.39
C GLN A 280 -27.96 -10.21 -39.98
N PRO A 281 -28.96 -9.71 -40.74
CA PRO A 281 -29.69 -8.48 -40.41
C PRO A 281 -30.38 -8.49 -39.04
N CYS A 282 -30.78 -9.66 -38.56
CA CYS A 282 -31.44 -9.84 -37.27
C CYS A 282 -30.53 -9.47 -36.08
N VAL A 283 -29.22 -9.77 -36.15
CA VAL A 283 -28.26 -9.55 -35.06
C VAL A 283 -28.12 -8.08 -34.65
N PRO A 284 -27.80 -7.11 -35.56
CA PRO A 284 -27.71 -5.71 -35.17
C PRO A 284 -29.07 -5.12 -34.77
N LEU A 285 -30.18 -5.66 -35.28
CA LEU A 285 -31.53 -5.22 -34.88
C LEU A 285 -31.86 -5.64 -33.44
N ILE A 286 -31.54 -6.88 -33.04
CA ILE A 286 -31.69 -7.37 -31.66
C ILE A 286 -30.81 -6.57 -30.68
N VAL A 287 -29.55 -6.29 -31.05
CA VAL A 287 -28.64 -5.51 -30.20
C VAL A 287 -29.13 -4.06 -30.03
N LYS A 288 -29.54 -3.39 -31.12
CA LYS A 288 -30.08 -2.01 -31.07
C LYS A 288 -31.40 -1.92 -30.30
N THR A 289 -32.31 -2.89 -30.47
CA THR A 289 -33.55 -2.95 -29.67
C THR A 289 -33.30 -3.22 -28.18
N SER A 290 -32.28 -4.04 -27.85
CA SER A 290 -31.86 -4.26 -26.47
C SER A 290 -31.41 -2.97 -25.77
N PHE A 291 -30.66 -2.11 -26.46
CA PHE A 291 -30.27 -0.79 -25.93
C PHE A 291 -31.47 0.15 -25.74
N LEU A 292 -32.41 0.16 -26.69
CA LEU A 292 -33.67 0.92 -26.63
C LEU A 292 -34.55 0.57 -25.42
N LEU A 293 -34.50 -0.67 -24.91
CA LEU A 293 -35.28 -1.10 -23.75
C LEU A 293 -35.06 -0.19 -22.53
N MET A 294 -33.81 0.19 -22.24
CA MET A 294 -33.53 1.08 -21.11
C MET A 294 -34.01 2.52 -21.37
N PHE A 295 -34.01 2.96 -22.64
CA PHE A 295 -34.49 4.27 -23.04
C PHE A 295 -36.01 4.39 -22.78
N TRP A 296 -36.78 3.34 -23.15
CA TRP A 296 -38.19 3.22 -22.79
C TRP A 296 -38.42 3.16 -21.28
N VAL A 297 -37.56 2.48 -20.50
CA VAL A 297 -37.65 2.47 -19.03
C VAL A 297 -37.49 3.88 -18.45
N THR A 298 -36.49 4.66 -18.90
CA THR A 298 -36.31 6.06 -18.45
C THR A 298 -37.45 6.96 -18.89
N MET A 299 -37.94 6.83 -20.13
CA MET A 299 -39.12 7.56 -20.61
C MET A 299 -40.37 7.23 -19.75
N ARG A 300 -40.61 5.94 -19.47
CA ARG A 300 -41.71 5.51 -18.58
C ARG A 300 -41.53 6.04 -17.16
N GLN A 301 -40.30 6.12 -16.65
CA GLN A 301 -40.01 6.73 -15.34
C GLN A 301 -40.33 8.24 -15.34
N PHE A 302 -39.98 8.97 -16.40
CA PHE A 302 -40.32 10.39 -16.54
C PHE A 302 -41.83 10.61 -16.56
N PHE A 303 -42.59 9.86 -17.37
CA PHE A 303 -44.04 9.97 -17.40
C PHE A 303 -44.70 9.56 -16.09
N LYS A 304 -44.18 8.51 -15.42
CA LYS A 304 -44.66 8.12 -14.08
C LYS A 304 -44.44 9.23 -13.06
N GLU A 305 -43.21 9.74 -12.90
CA GLU A 305 -42.91 10.84 -11.98
C GLU A 305 -43.67 12.13 -12.30
N LYS A 306 -43.95 12.41 -13.57
CA LYS A 306 -44.79 13.55 -14.00
C LYS A 306 -46.25 13.36 -13.63
N THR A 307 -46.75 12.11 -13.68
CA THR A 307 -48.13 11.77 -13.32
C THR A 307 -48.32 11.74 -11.81
N ASP A 308 -47.38 11.14 -11.08
CA ASP A 308 -47.41 11.05 -9.62
C ASP A 308 -47.31 12.45 -8.99
N LYS A 309 -46.43 13.34 -9.51
CA LYS A 309 -46.42 14.76 -9.08
C LYS A 309 -47.73 15.50 -9.33
N ARG A 310 -48.43 15.20 -10.42
CA ARG A 310 -49.76 15.78 -10.70
C ARG A 310 -50.81 15.26 -9.73
N ARG A 311 -50.76 13.96 -9.40
CA ARG A 311 -51.62 13.36 -8.38
C ARG A 311 -51.36 13.96 -7.01
N ASP A 312 -50.09 14.05 -6.60
CA ASP A 312 -49.69 14.62 -5.31
C ASP A 312 -50.11 16.09 -5.20
N SER A 313 -50.00 16.89 -6.28
CA SER A 313 -50.53 18.26 -6.27
C SER A 313 -52.06 18.32 -6.22
N THR A 314 -52.78 17.47 -6.97
CA THR A 314 -54.25 17.43 -6.88
C THR A 314 -54.76 16.91 -5.55
N LEU A 315 -54.03 15.99 -4.90
CA LEU A 315 -54.35 15.53 -3.55
C LEU A 315 -54.01 16.61 -2.51
N ALA A 316 -52.91 17.34 -2.67
CA ALA A 316 -52.58 18.48 -1.81
C ALA A 316 -53.64 19.59 -1.89
N ASP A 317 -54.16 19.92 -3.07
CA ASP A 317 -55.31 20.84 -3.23
C ASP A 317 -56.59 20.26 -2.62
N MET A 318 -56.88 18.97 -2.85
CA MET A 318 -58.10 18.32 -2.34
C MET A 318 -58.10 18.16 -0.81
N PHE A 319 -56.92 18.06 -0.18
CA PHE A 319 -56.75 18.02 1.27
C PHE A 319 -56.44 19.40 1.89
N ALA A 320 -56.27 20.46 1.08
CA ALA A 320 -56.04 21.83 1.56
C ALA A 320 -57.09 22.35 2.57
N PRO A 321 -58.41 22.10 2.42
CA PRO A 321 -59.39 22.59 3.39
C PRO A 321 -59.43 21.79 4.71
N LEU A 322 -58.78 20.63 4.78
CA LEU A 322 -58.85 19.71 5.95
C LEU A 322 -57.60 19.72 6.84
N HIS A 323 -56.55 20.46 6.47
CA HIS A 323 -55.28 20.48 7.21
C HIS A 323 -55.03 21.74 8.08
N LEU A 324 -55.99 22.68 8.17
CA LEU A 324 -55.80 23.94 8.89
C LEU A 324 -56.06 23.88 10.42
N SER A 325 -56.53 22.73 10.95
CA SER A 325 -56.98 22.61 12.35
C SER A 325 -56.05 21.81 13.29
N VAL A 326 -55.11 21.01 12.77
CA VAL A 326 -54.24 20.15 13.60
C VAL A 326 -52.77 20.22 13.16
N ARG A 327 -52.12 21.37 13.40
CA ARG A 327 -50.65 21.50 13.25
C ARG A 327 -50.01 22.56 14.17
N SER A 328 -50.42 22.60 15.43
CA SER A 328 -49.91 23.56 16.44
C SER A 328 -49.58 22.92 17.80
N SER A 329 -49.16 21.64 17.81
CA SER A 329 -48.57 20.98 19.00
C SER A 329 -47.94 19.62 18.66
N ALA A 330 -46.73 19.63 18.08
CA ALA A 330 -45.83 18.46 18.00
C ALA A 330 -44.42 18.87 17.51
N LEU A 331 -43.72 19.67 18.32
CA LEU A 331 -42.26 19.81 18.28
C LEU A 331 -41.74 19.42 19.66
N ASP A 332 -40.56 18.80 19.67
CA ASP A 332 -39.83 18.24 20.82
C ASP A 332 -40.50 17.10 21.59
N GLY A 333 -39.69 16.09 21.94
CA GLY A 333 -40.13 14.80 22.47
C GLY A 333 -39.25 13.66 21.97
N ASP A 334 -38.01 13.61 22.46
CA ASP A 334 -37.16 12.43 22.37
C ASP A 334 -37.71 11.31 23.28
N ASP A 335 -37.16 10.09 23.14
CA ASP A 335 -37.42 8.92 23.99
C ASP A 335 -38.82 8.26 23.98
N ALA A 336 -38.93 7.19 23.19
CA ALA A 336 -39.70 6.00 23.54
C ALA A 336 -39.00 4.75 22.96
N ASP A 337 -38.47 3.90 23.84
CA ASP A 337 -37.72 2.69 23.46
C ASP A 337 -38.66 1.54 23.07
N GLY A 338 -38.19 0.60 22.25
CA GLY A 338 -38.97 -0.53 21.75
C GLY A 338 -38.69 -0.89 20.28
N GLY A 339 -38.54 -2.20 20.01
CA GLY A 339 -38.23 -2.75 18.68
C GLY A 339 -36.74 -2.85 18.40
N ALA A 340 -36.04 -3.73 19.12
CA ALA A 340 -34.58 -3.75 19.18
C ALA A 340 -33.88 -4.12 17.85
N ASP A 341 -34.29 -5.18 17.14
CA ASP A 341 -33.42 -5.74 16.09
C ASP A 341 -33.65 -5.20 14.67
N ALA A 342 -34.89 -4.86 14.28
CA ALA A 342 -35.15 -4.17 13.00
C ALA A 342 -34.67 -2.69 12.99
N LYS A 343 -34.69 -2.00 14.15
CA LYS A 343 -34.06 -0.67 14.28
C LYS A 343 -32.53 -0.77 14.35
N LYS A 344 -31.94 -1.83 14.93
CA LYS A 344 -30.48 -2.01 14.95
C LYS A 344 -29.90 -2.14 13.55
N THR A 345 -30.47 -2.96 12.67
CA THR A 345 -29.98 -3.12 11.29
C THR A 345 -30.06 -1.81 10.50
N SER A 346 -31.17 -1.06 10.59
CA SER A 346 -31.30 0.24 9.91
C SER A 346 -30.43 1.36 10.50
N LYS A 347 -30.24 1.43 11.83
CA LYS A 347 -29.29 2.35 12.47
C LYS A 347 -27.83 1.98 12.12
N PHE A 348 -27.50 0.68 12.09
CA PHE A 348 -26.18 0.18 11.69
C PHE A 348 -25.89 0.45 10.21
N LEU A 349 -26.83 0.17 9.31
CA LEU A 349 -26.72 0.45 7.88
C LEU A 349 -26.62 1.95 7.59
N LYS A 350 -27.35 2.82 8.32
CA LYS A 350 -27.18 4.28 8.26
C LYS A 350 -25.81 4.73 8.76
N LYS A 351 -25.29 4.11 9.84
CA LYS A 351 -23.97 4.40 10.40
C LYS A 351 -22.85 3.95 9.46
N ILE A 352 -22.93 2.74 8.91
CA ILE A 352 -22.06 2.22 7.84
C ILE A 352 -22.15 3.10 6.60
N GLY A 353 -23.35 3.43 6.12
CA GLY A 353 -23.53 4.29 4.96
C GLY A 353 -22.91 5.68 5.14
N THR A 354 -22.94 6.22 6.37
CA THR A 354 -22.25 7.47 6.72
C THR A 354 -20.72 7.30 6.76
N VAL A 355 -20.21 6.20 7.31
CA VAL A 355 -18.77 5.87 7.32
C VAL A 355 -18.25 5.65 5.90
N ILE A 356 -18.92 4.82 5.09
CA ILE A 356 -18.60 4.56 3.68
C ILE A 356 -18.63 5.88 2.90
N LYS A 357 -19.68 6.69 3.04
CA LYS A 357 -19.77 8.00 2.36
C LYS A 357 -18.61 8.93 2.74
N ASN A 358 -18.22 8.98 4.01
CA ASN A 358 -17.08 9.79 4.47
C ASN A 358 -15.71 9.22 4.05
N LEU A 359 -15.59 7.90 3.96
CA LEU A 359 -14.42 7.20 3.41
C LEU A 359 -14.28 7.51 1.91
N LEU A 360 -15.37 7.34 1.16
CA LEU A 360 -15.43 7.51 -0.29
C LEU A 360 -15.11 8.96 -0.66
N VAL A 361 -15.66 9.97 0.02
CA VAL A 361 -15.29 11.39 -0.14
C VAL A 361 -13.78 11.64 0.02
N ARG A 362 -13.08 10.87 0.87
CA ARG A 362 -11.63 11.02 1.11
C ARG A 362 -10.76 10.21 0.15
N LEU A 363 -11.22 9.06 -0.32
CA LEU A 363 -10.46 8.17 -1.20
C LEU A 363 -10.72 8.41 -2.69
N TRP A 364 -11.87 8.97 -3.08
CA TRP A 364 -12.25 9.13 -4.50
C TRP A 364 -11.24 9.96 -5.30
N ILE A 365 -10.66 10.99 -4.69
CA ILE A 365 -9.63 11.80 -5.35
C ILE A 365 -8.35 10.98 -5.64
N TRP A 366 -7.97 10.05 -4.76
CA TRP A 366 -6.82 9.16 -4.97
C TRP A 366 -7.11 8.09 -6.02
N LEU A 367 -8.31 7.51 -6.01
CA LEU A 367 -8.78 6.61 -7.08
C LEU A 367 -8.70 7.30 -8.45
N LEU A 368 -9.12 8.57 -8.52
CA LEU A 368 -9.15 9.30 -9.77
C LEU A 368 -7.76 9.75 -10.25
N ILE A 369 -6.89 10.17 -9.33
CA ILE A 369 -5.45 10.41 -9.62
C ILE A 369 -4.80 9.12 -10.18
N LEU A 370 -5.11 7.97 -9.60
CA LEU A 370 -4.62 6.66 -10.05
C LEU A 370 -5.15 6.32 -11.46
N VAL A 371 -6.43 6.53 -11.76
CA VAL A 371 -6.99 6.26 -13.09
C VAL A 371 -6.36 7.15 -14.16
N ILE A 372 -6.16 8.45 -13.90
CA ILE A 372 -5.46 9.34 -14.85
C ILE A 372 -4.04 8.84 -15.11
N PHE A 373 -3.31 8.47 -14.05
CA PHE A 373 -1.96 7.92 -14.19
C PHE A 373 -1.93 6.62 -15.01
N LEU A 374 -2.85 5.69 -14.75
CA LEU A 374 -2.97 4.45 -15.54
C LEU A 374 -3.29 4.77 -17.01
N CYS A 375 -4.26 5.62 -17.31
CA CYS A 375 -4.59 5.98 -18.70
C CYS A 375 -3.46 6.71 -19.43
N ALA A 376 -2.58 7.45 -18.72
CA ALA A 376 -1.40 8.07 -19.30
C ALA A 376 -0.26 7.06 -19.58
N MET A 377 -0.19 5.96 -18.83
CA MET A 377 0.88 4.95 -18.92
C MET A 377 0.51 3.69 -19.73
N THR A 378 -0.77 3.36 -19.88
CA THR A 378 -1.23 2.10 -20.47
C THR A 378 -1.21 2.13 -22.00
N GLY A 379 -0.37 1.27 -22.60
CA GLY A 379 -0.37 0.90 -24.02
C GLY A 379 0.99 1.10 -24.71
N ASP A 380 1.21 0.36 -25.78
CA ASP A 380 2.56 0.05 -26.26
C ASP A 380 3.26 1.20 -27.01
N LYS A 381 2.54 1.89 -27.90
CA LYS A 381 3.01 3.13 -28.54
C LYS A 381 2.66 4.34 -27.66
N MET A 382 3.60 5.27 -27.46
CA MET A 382 3.30 6.55 -26.81
C MET A 382 2.68 7.53 -27.79
N THR A 383 1.60 8.20 -27.37
CA THR A 383 0.86 9.14 -28.21
C THR A 383 0.79 10.53 -27.57
N GLY A 384 0.73 11.58 -28.39
CA GLY A 384 0.58 12.97 -27.94
C GLY A 384 -0.55 13.18 -26.94
N PHE A 385 -1.69 12.51 -27.14
CA PHE A 385 -2.80 12.56 -26.17
C PHE A 385 -2.43 12.03 -24.77
N ARG A 386 -1.64 10.94 -24.67
CA ARG A 386 -1.16 10.39 -23.39
C ARG A 386 -0.11 11.29 -22.74
N ILE A 387 0.79 11.88 -23.53
CA ILE A 387 1.80 12.83 -23.05
C ILE A 387 1.12 14.05 -22.40
N CYS A 388 0.06 14.59 -23.01
CA CYS A 388 -0.71 15.69 -22.43
C CYS A 388 -1.49 15.27 -21.17
N TYR A 389 -2.08 14.06 -21.11
CA TYR A 389 -2.64 13.54 -19.85
C TYR A 389 -1.58 13.45 -18.73
N MET A 390 -0.36 13.02 -19.04
CA MET A 390 0.75 13.04 -18.08
C MET A 390 1.10 14.47 -17.67
N ALA A 391 1.17 15.43 -18.60
CA ALA A 391 1.45 16.82 -18.28
C ALA A 391 0.40 17.42 -17.32
N LEU A 392 -0.88 17.15 -17.54
CA LEU A 392 -1.97 17.57 -16.64
C LEU A 392 -1.88 16.91 -15.26
N PHE A 393 -1.56 15.62 -15.21
CA PHE A 393 -1.32 14.88 -13.96
C PHE A 393 -0.13 15.44 -13.18
N LEU A 394 1.02 15.62 -13.84
CA LEU A 394 2.23 16.17 -13.22
C LEU A 394 2.02 17.62 -12.78
N PHE A 395 1.33 18.45 -13.55
CA PHE A 395 0.93 19.80 -13.16
C PHE A 395 0.06 19.79 -11.89
N PHE A 396 -0.96 18.93 -11.84
CA PHE A 396 -1.83 18.79 -10.67
C PHE A 396 -1.05 18.37 -9.41
N LEU A 397 -0.13 17.42 -9.54
CA LEU A 397 0.77 17.00 -8.45
C LEU A 397 1.77 18.09 -8.06
N LEU A 398 2.32 18.85 -9.01
CA LEU A 398 3.25 19.94 -8.75
C LEU A 398 2.57 21.09 -8.00
N VAL A 399 1.36 21.48 -8.41
CA VAL A 399 0.56 22.48 -7.69
C VAL A 399 0.24 22.00 -6.26
N PHE A 400 -0.10 20.72 -6.08
CA PHE A 400 -0.31 20.11 -4.76
C PHE A 400 0.96 20.13 -3.87
N GLN A 401 2.11 19.74 -4.42
CA GLN A 401 3.41 19.72 -3.73
C GLN A 401 3.91 21.13 -3.40
N SER A 402 3.67 22.10 -4.28
CA SER A 402 4.07 23.50 -4.11
C SER A 402 3.19 24.21 -3.07
N SER A 403 1.87 24.19 -3.24
CA SER A 403 0.94 24.89 -2.34
C SER A 403 -0.44 24.24 -2.29
N SER A 404 -0.72 23.55 -1.20
CA SER A 404 -2.06 22.98 -0.93
C SER A 404 -3.17 24.04 -0.92
N LYS A 405 -2.89 25.29 -0.52
CA LYS A 405 -3.86 26.40 -0.60
C LYS A 405 -4.21 26.78 -2.04
N ALA A 406 -3.23 26.78 -2.95
CA ALA A 406 -3.45 27.05 -4.37
C ALA A 406 -4.19 25.87 -5.02
N TRP A 407 -3.76 24.64 -4.71
CA TRP A 407 -4.38 23.40 -5.19
C TRP A 407 -5.89 23.33 -4.87
N VAL A 408 -6.29 23.65 -3.63
CA VAL A 408 -7.72 23.67 -3.24
C VAL A 408 -8.53 24.67 -4.08
N LYS A 409 -7.98 25.84 -4.43
CA LYS A 409 -8.64 26.83 -5.29
C LYS A 409 -8.70 26.38 -6.75
N LEU A 410 -7.60 25.84 -7.27
CA LEU A 410 -7.46 25.45 -8.67
C LEU A 410 -8.21 24.15 -9.01
N MET A 411 -8.45 23.27 -8.04
CA MET A 411 -9.03 21.94 -8.25
C MET A 411 -10.36 21.93 -9.01
N TYR A 412 -11.26 22.89 -8.80
CA TYR A 412 -12.52 22.94 -9.57
C TYR A 412 -12.29 23.19 -11.06
N GLY A 413 -11.45 24.18 -11.39
CA GLY A 413 -11.07 24.49 -12.77
C GLY A 413 -10.29 23.36 -13.43
N PHE A 414 -9.43 22.66 -12.69
CA PHE A 414 -8.71 21.49 -13.20
C PHE A 414 -9.64 20.36 -13.64
N TRP A 415 -10.66 20.02 -12.84
CA TRP A 415 -11.62 18.98 -13.25
C TRP A 415 -12.44 19.38 -14.47
N LEU A 416 -12.85 20.65 -14.57
CA LEU A 416 -13.56 21.17 -15.74
C LEU A 416 -12.68 21.10 -17.00
N PHE A 417 -11.41 21.52 -16.89
CA PHE A 417 -10.44 21.43 -17.98
C PHE A 417 -10.19 19.99 -18.42
N LEU A 418 -10.07 19.06 -17.47
CA LEU A 418 -9.85 17.64 -17.78
C LEU A 418 -11.06 17.00 -18.49
N ILE A 419 -12.29 17.38 -18.11
CA ILE A 419 -13.52 16.97 -18.83
C ILE A 419 -13.49 17.53 -20.26
N PHE A 420 -13.22 18.82 -20.44
CA PHE A 420 -13.13 19.45 -21.77
C PHE A 420 -12.06 18.78 -22.65
N TYR A 421 -10.88 18.53 -22.10
CA TYR A 421 -9.77 17.87 -22.80
C TYR A 421 -10.11 16.43 -23.23
N ALA A 422 -10.67 15.63 -22.32
CA ALA A 422 -11.09 14.26 -22.63
C ALA A 422 -12.22 14.22 -23.69
N MET A 423 -13.11 15.21 -23.67
CA MET A 423 -14.14 15.41 -24.69
C MET A 423 -13.56 15.76 -26.06
N SER A 424 -12.56 16.64 -26.12
CA SER A 424 -11.87 16.96 -27.37
C SER A 424 -11.16 15.74 -27.97
N ILE A 425 -10.47 14.94 -27.15
CA ILE A 425 -9.85 13.68 -27.62
C ILE A 425 -10.90 12.71 -28.16
N LEU A 426 -12.01 12.52 -27.44
CA LEU A 426 -13.08 11.63 -27.86
C LEU A 426 -13.63 12.01 -29.25
N ILE A 427 -13.84 13.31 -29.49
CA ILE A 427 -14.26 13.83 -30.79
C ILE A 427 -13.18 13.62 -31.86
N LEU A 428 -11.90 13.90 -31.55
CA LEU A 428 -10.80 13.73 -32.50
C LEU A 428 -10.59 12.27 -32.93
N ILE A 429 -10.55 11.33 -31.98
CA ILE A 429 -10.40 9.90 -32.29
C ILE A 429 -11.61 9.40 -33.08
N TYR A 430 -12.83 9.87 -32.74
CA TYR A 430 -14.07 9.47 -33.42
C TYR A 430 -14.13 9.96 -34.87
N THR A 431 -13.82 11.24 -35.11
CA THR A 431 -13.87 11.83 -36.45
C THR A 431 -12.77 11.29 -37.36
N TYR A 432 -11.59 10.99 -36.82
CA TYR A 432 -10.48 10.45 -37.60
C TYR A 432 -10.69 9.02 -38.14
N GLN A 433 -11.69 8.26 -37.66
CA GLN A 433 -12.02 6.96 -38.24
C GLN A 433 -12.75 7.05 -39.60
N PHE A 434 -13.28 8.23 -39.97
CA PHE A 434 -13.93 8.41 -41.27
C PHE A 434 -12.91 8.50 -42.41
N ASP A 435 -13.32 8.12 -43.63
CA ASP A 435 -12.46 8.22 -44.81
C ASP A 435 -12.09 9.68 -45.14
N LYS A 436 -10.94 9.84 -45.82
CA LYS A 436 -10.34 11.11 -46.24
C LYS A 436 -9.91 12.04 -45.10
N PHE A 437 -10.11 11.68 -43.82
CA PHE A 437 -9.61 12.50 -42.70
C PHE A 437 -8.08 12.54 -42.63
N ASP A 438 -7.38 11.46 -42.98
CA ASP A 438 -5.91 11.45 -43.04
C ASP A 438 -5.35 12.39 -44.14
N GLN A 439 -6.08 12.52 -45.25
CA GLN A 439 -5.81 13.52 -46.30
C GLN A 439 -6.16 14.93 -45.83
N TYR A 440 -7.34 15.15 -45.24
CA TYR A 440 -7.75 16.45 -44.71
C TYR A 440 -6.74 17.05 -43.72
N TRP A 441 -6.21 16.23 -42.80
CA TRP A 441 -5.18 16.65 -41.84
C TRP A 441 -3.81 16.90 -42.49
N ASN A 442 -3.50 16.23 -43.60
CA ASN A 442 -2.28 16.48 -44.36
C ASN A 442 -2.39 17.77 -45.19
N ASP A 443 -3.48 17.92 -45.95
CA ASP A 443 -3.60 18.93 -47.01
C ASP A 443 -4.06 20.30 -46.48
N TYR A 444 -4.82 20.34 -45.37
CA TYR A 444 -5.27 21.60 -44.75
C TYR A 444 -4.40 22.05 -43.56
N LEU A 445 -3.81 21.12 -42.80
CA LEU A 445 -3.01 21.43 -41.60
C LEU A 445 -1.50 21.20 -41.79
N ASN A 446 -1.04 20.67 -42.93
CA ASN A 446 0.36 20.29 -43.19
C ASN A 446 0.96 19.33 -42.14
N ILE A 447 0.13 18.45 -41.55
CA ILE A 447 0.57 17.47 -40.56
C ILE A 447 0.78 16.12 -41.26
N SER A 448 2.04 15.65 -41.32
CA SER A 448 2.39 14.38 -41.98
C SER A 448 1.73 13.17 -41.32
N LYS A 449 1.45 12.11 -42.09
CA LYS A 449 0.78 10.89 -41.61
C LYS A 449 1.52 10.19 -40.44
N THR A 450 2.85 10.30 -40.39
CA THR A 450 3.64 9.82 -39.24
C THR A 450 3.35 10.65 -37.99
N LEU A 451 3.35 11.98 -38.09
CA LEU A 451 3.02 12.88 -36.99
C LEU A 451 1.54 12.75 -36.54
N GLN A 452 0.61 12.50 -37.47
CA GLN A 452 -0.79 12.16 -37.14
C GLN A 452 -0.85 10.90 -36.26
N THR A 453 -0.17 9.83 -36.67
CA THR A 453 -0.09 8.56 -35.92
C THR A 453 0.52 8.78 -34.52
N ASP A 454 1.58 9.57 -34.43
CA ASP A 454 2.28 9.93 -33.18
C ASP A 454 1.45 10.82 -32.24
N ILE A 455 0.54 11.66 -32.75
CA ILE A 455 -0.45 12.37 -31.93
C ILE A 455 -1.42 11.36 -31.26
N GLY A 456 -1.64 10.21 -31.90
CA GLY A 456 -2.62 9.19 -31.53
C GLY A 456 -3.80 9.12 -32.50
N LEU A 457 -3.68 9.71 -33.68
CA LEU A 457 -4.65 9.62 -34.78
C LEU A 457 -4.25 8.45 -35.68
N GLU A 458 -4.71 7.25 -35.32
CA GLU A 458 -4.58 6.02 -36.11
C GLU A 458 -5.99 5.48 -36.45
N ARG A 459 -6.13 4.77 -37.57
CA ARG A 459 -7.38 4.08 -37.92
C ARG A 459 -7.36 2.69 -37.26
N TYR A 460 -8.31 2.43 -36.37
CA TYR A 460 -8.36 1.20 -35.57
C TYR A 460 -9.31 0.17 -36.18
N LYS A 461 -9.00 -1.12 -36.00
CA LYS A 461 -9.95 -2.21 -36.26
C LYS A 461 -11.05 -2.16 -35.19
N THR A 462 -12.28 -2.56 -35.52
CA THR A 462 -13.47 -2.38 -34.67
C THR A 462 -13.36 -2.91 -33.23
N LYS A 463 -12.56 -3.96 -32.98
CA LYS A 463 -12.31 -4.49 -31.62
C LYS A 463 -11.35 -3.60 -30.81
N ASP A 464 -10.27 -3.12 -31.43
CA ASP A 464 -9.27 -2.26 -30.77
C ASP A 464 -9.82 -0.84 -30.55
N LEU A 465 -10.63 -0.36 -31.50
CA LEU A 465 -11.34 0.92 -31.44
C LEU A 465 -12.14 1.09 -30.14
N LEU A 466 -12.83 0.04 -29.70
CA LEU A 466 -13.59 0.03 -28.44
C LEU A 466 -12.66 0.28 -27.23
N LEU A 467 -11.50 -0.37 -27.18
CA LEU A 467 -10.54 -0.23 -26.07
C LEU A 467 -9.98 1.20 -25.98
N HIS A 468 -9.70 1.82 -27.14
CA HIS A 468 -9.22 3.20 -27.23
C HIS A 468 -10.28 4.23 -26.80
N PHE A 469 -11.58 3.99 -27.04
CA PHE A 469 -12.66 4.86 -26.54
C PHE A 469 -13.02 4.64 -25.06
N ILE A 470 -12.83 3.44 -24.50
CA ILE A 470 -13.14 3.15 -23.10
C ILE A 470 -12.29 4.02 -22.14
N SER A 471 -11.01 4.27 -22.46
CA SER A 471 -10.12 4.99 -21.53
C SER A 471 -10.51 6.48 -21.32
N PRO A 472 -10.72 7.31 -22.37
CA PRO A 472 -11.21 8.68 -22.18
C PRO A 472 -12.61 8.75 -21.56
N THR A 473 -13.50 7.82 -21.91
CA THR A 473 -14.89 7.84 -21.41
C THR A 473 -14.98 7.47 -19.92
N ILE A 474 -14.18 6.52 -19.44
CA ILE A 474 -14.03 6.26 -17.99
C ILE A 474 -13.52 7.50 -17.25
N ILE A 475 -12.54 8.23 -17.80
CA ILE A 475 -12.05 9.49 -17.21
C ILE A 475 -13.19 10.52 -17.11
N VAL A 476 -13.95 10.74 -18.18
CA VAL A 476 -15.11 11.67 -18.18
C VAL A 476 -16.13 11.27 -17.10
N ILE A 477 -16.53 10.01 -17.04
CA ILE A 477 -17.52 9.53 -16.06
C ILE A 477 -17.03 9.72 -14.62
N LEU A 478 -15.78 9.32 -14.31
CA LEU A 478 -15.24 9.43 -12.95
C LEU A 478 -15.00 10.87 -12.51
N THR A 479 -14.57 11.76 -13.43
CA THR A 479 -14.35 13.19 -13.17
C THR A 479 -15.66 13.94 -12.95
N VAL A 480 -16.70 13.66 -13.73
CA VAL A 480 -18.05 14.19 -13.51
C VAL A 480 -18.60 13.73 -12.15
N ILE A 481 -18.47 12.45 -11.81
CA ILE A 481 -18.88 11.94 -10.48
C ILE A 481 -18.12 12.66 -9.35
N GLN A 482 -16.82 12.88 -9.50
CA GLN A 482 -15.99 13.65 -8.56
C GLN A 482 -16.51 15.08 -8.39
N VAL A 483 -16.78 15.81 -9.48
CA VAL A 483 -17.26 17.21 -9.44
C VAL A 483 -18.64 17.32 -8.78
N HIS A 484 -19.58 16.42 -9.10
CA HIS A 484 -20.98 16.58 -8.68
C HIS A 484 -21.24 16.05 -7.26
N TYR A 485 -20.70 14.87 -6.91
CA TYR A 485 -21.05 14.19 -5.66
C TYR A 485 -20.03 14.39 -4.53
N PHE A 486 -18.74 14.48 -4.87
CA PHE A 486 -17.66 14.42 -3.89
C PHE A 486 -17.00 15.78 -3.66
N HIS A 487 -16.78 16.61 -4.70
CA HIS A 487 -16.02 17.86 -4.62
C HIS A 487 -16.46 18.78 -3.47
N LYS A 488 -17.74 19.18 -3.41
CA LYS A 488 -18.25 20.06 -2.34
C LYS A 488 -18.04 19.48 -0.93
N ARG A 489 -18.23 18.15 -0.78
CA ARG A 489 -18.03 17.45 0.50
C ARG A 489 -16.55 17.30 0.86
N PHE A 490 -15.70 17.10 -0.13
CA PHE A 490 -14.25 17.02 0.04
C PHE A 490 -13.68 18.37 0.48
N ILE A 491 -14.08 19.47 -0.19
CA ILE A 491 -13.76 20.85 0.23
C ILE A 491 -14.21 21.12 1.67
N ALA A 492 -15.46 20.81 2.01
CA ALA A 492 -15.97 20.95 3.38
C ALA A 492 -15.16 20.12 4.39
N SER A 493 -14.73 18.89 4.02
CA SER A 493 -13.91 18.04 4.89
C SER A 493 -12.48 18.55 5.11
N MET A 494 -11.93 19.34 4.18
CA MET A 494 -10.61 19.98 4.33
C MET A 494 -10.66 21.31 5.10
N ASN A 495 -11.83 21.96 5.13
CA ASN A 495 -12.06 23.25 5.77
C ASN A 495 -12.67 23.15 7.18
N GLN A 496 -12.77 21.95 7.76
CA GLN A 496 -13.38 21.72 9.08
C GLN A 496 -12.81 22.68 10.14
N THR A 497 -13.69 23.54 10.66
CA THR A 497 -13.44 24.42 11.80
C THR A 497 -13.42 23.61 13.10
N PRO A 498 -12.73 24.08 14.15
CA PRO A 498 -12.77 23.42 15.44
C PRO A 498 -14.19 23.45 16.00
N VAL A 499 -14.78 22.27 16.21
CA VAL A 499 -15.91 22.13 17.13
C VAL A 499 -15.33 22.28 18.51
N VAL A 500 -15.48 23.47 19.10
CA VAL A 500 -15.25 23.66 20.52
C VAL A 500 -16.36 22.92 21.24
N GLU A 501 -16.08 21.68 21.67
CA GLU A 501 -16.86 21.02 22.71
C GLU A 501 -16.70 21.87 23.99
N LYS A 502 -17.56 22.88 24.14
CA LYS A 502 -17.84 23.44 25.46
C LYS A 502 -18.34 22.27 26.32
N PRO A 503 -17.72 21.97 27.47
CA PRO A 503 -18.24 20.92 28.34
C PRO A 503 -19.65 21.32 28.78
N GLY A 504 -20.63 20.49 28.42
CA GLY A 504 -22.00 20.66 28.88
C GLY A 504 -22.12 20.44 30.40
N PRO A 505 -23.14 20.99 31.07
CA PRO A 505 -23.26 20.95 32.53
C PRO A 505 -23.26 19.53 33.14
N ASP A 506 -23.69 18.54 32.37
CA ASP A 506 -24.04 17.19 32.86
C ASP A 506 -22.87 16.33 33.36
N GLN A 507 -21.61 16.79 33.26
CA GLN A 507 -20.46 16.05 33.80
C GLN A 507 -20.15 16.33 35.28
N GLN A 508 -20.70 17.39 35.89
CA GLN A 508 -20.45 17.67 37.31
C GLN A 508 -21.32 16.86 38.29
N GLN A 509 -22.44 16.28 37.85
CA GLN A 509 -23.42 15.66 38.76
C GLN A 509 -23.15 14.18 39.08
N ARG A 510 -22.14 13.54 38.45
CA ARG A 510 -21.80 12.12 38.64
C ARG A 510 -20.66 11.81 39.62
N GLN A 511 -20.15 12.80 40.35
CA GLN A 511 -19.07 12.62 41.35
C GLN A 511 -19.50 12.73 42.83
N ARG A 512 -20.78 12.99 43.13
CA ARG A 512 -21.32 13.00 44.50
C ARG A 512 -22.27 11.83 44.77
N THR A 513 -21.73 10.60 44.84
CA THR A 513 -22.31 9.45 45.59
C THR A 513 -21.34 8.25 45.56
N LYS A 514 -20.33 8.25 46.44
CA LYS A 514 -19.59 7.02 46.83
C LYS A 514 -19.12 7.08 48.28
N SER A 515 -20.05 6.78 49.18
CA SER A 515 -19.80 6.39 50.58
C SER A 515 -20.90 5.40 50.97
N GLY A 516 -20.53 4.19 51.39
CA GLY A 516 -21.48 3.13 51.71
C GLY A 516 -20.87 1.74 51.51
N SER A 517 -20.92 0.92 52.56
CA SER A 517 -20.25 -0.39 52.67
C SER A 517 -21.21 -1.57 52.48
N ARG A 518 -20.68 -2.67 51.91
CA ARG A 518 -20.90 -4.13 52.17
C ARG A 518 -22.27 -4.64 52.74
N PRO A 519 -22.72 -5.86 52.38
CA PRO A 519 -21.91 -7.05 52.13
C PRO A 519 -22.15 -7.74 50.78
N ALA A 520 -21.54 -8.91 50.59
CA ALA A 520 -21.66 -9.74 49.39
C ALA A 520 -22.32 -11.07 49.76
N ASP A 521 -23.46 -11.38 49.14
CA ASP A 521 -24.00 -12.73 49.09
C ASP A 521 -23.38 -13.50 47.93
N TYR A 522 -22.89 -14.70 48.22
CA TYR A 522 -22.38 -15.65 47.23
C TYR A 522 -23.50 -16.63 46.86
N GLU A 523 -24.27 -16.33 45.81
CA GLU A 523 -25.01 -17.38 45.10
C GLU A 523 -24.10 -18.03 44.05
N MET A 524 -23.80 -19.31 44.26
CA MET A 524 -23.19 -20.19 43.27
C MET A 524 -24.22 -20.56 42.20
N LYS A 525 -24.04 -20.08 40.97
CA LYS A 525 -24.75 -20.58 39.77
C LYS A 525 -23.79 -20.86 38.62
N ASP A 526 -23.81 -22.13 38.21
CA ASP A 526 -23.36 -22.77 36.98
C ASP A 526 -22.10 -22.27 36.23
N PHE A 527 -21.11 -23.16 36.17
CA PHE A 527 -19.75 -22.89 35.70
C PHE A 527 -19.54 -23.10 34.18
N THR A 528 -20.60 -23.16 33.37
CA THR A 528 -20.53 -23.61 31.96
C THR A 528 -20.88 -22.59 30.87
N GLU A 529 -21.18 -21.32 31.21
CA GLU A 529 -21.23 -20.21 30.20
C GLU A 529 -20.06 -19.21 30.29
N SER A 530 -19.16 -19.37 31.26
CA SER A 530 -18.16 -18.35 31.64
C SER A 530 -17.15 -17.99 30.54
N ALA A 531 -16.69 -18.96 29.74
CA ALA A 531 -15.58 -18.75 28.80
C ALA A 531 -15.89 -17.72 27.70
N GLY A 532 -17.11 -17.75 27.12
CA GLY A 532 -17.51 -16.85 26.04
C GLY A 532 -17.60 -15.38 26.49
N GLU A 533 -18.11 -15.15 27.69
CA GLU A 533 -18.22 -13.82 28.30
C GLU A 533 -16.86 -13.28 28.74
N LEU A 534 -16.01 -14.10 29.37
CA LEU A 534 -14.64 -13.72 29.75
C LEU A 534 -13.80 -13.37 28.51
N VAL A 535 -13.90 -14.15 27.44
CA VAL A 535 -13.26 -13.86 26.15
C VAL A 535 -13.81 -12.57 25.55
N ARG A 536 -15.13 -12.33 25.54
CA ARG A 536 -15.73 -11.05 25.08
C ARG A 536 -15.28 -9.85 25.92
N LEU A 537 -15.20 -9.98 27.25
CA LEU A 537 -14.74 -8.94 28.16
C LEU A 537 -13.24 -8.66 27.99
N PHE A 538 -12.43 -9.70 27.81
CA PHE A 538 -11.01 -9.59 27.52
C PHE A 538 -10.77 -8.94 26.14
N LEU A 539 -11.49 -9.35 25.10
CA LEU A 539 -11.48 -8.69 23.79
C LEU A 539 -11.95 -7.24 23.87
N LYS A 540 -12.96 -6.91 24.69
CA LYS A 540 -13.45 -5.53 24.87
C LYS A 540 -12.41 -4.67 25.61
N ARG A 541 -11.80 -5.16 26.70
CA ARG A 541 -10.69 -4.49 27.40
C ARG A 541 -9.45 -4.36 26.53
N SER A 542 -9.06 -5.43 25.84
CA SER A 542 -7.93 -5.45 24.90
C SER A 542 -8.15 -4.47 23.76
N ARG A 543 -9.34 -4.47 23.13
CA ARG A 543 -9.74 -3.49 22.11
C ARG A 543 -9.72 -2.06 22.64
N GLN A 544 -10.22 -1.78 23.83
CA GLN A 544 -10.14 -0.42 24.42
C GLN A 544 -8.70 0.00 24.71
N LYS A 545 -7.85 -0.91 25.21
CA LYS A 545 -6.42 -0.67 25.46
C LYS A 545 -5.67 -0.46 24.14
N ALA A 546 -5.96 -1.26 23.12
CA ALA A 546 -5.45 -1.15 21.76
C ALA A 546 -5.93 0.14 21.07
N GLU A 547 -7.20 0.55 21.23
CA GLU A 547 -7.70 1.82 20.68
C GLU A 547 -7.03 3.04 21.34
N LYS A 548 -6.76 3.00 22.66
CA LYS A 548 -5.95 4.03 23.35
C LYS A 548 -4.50 4.03 22.86
N PHE A 549 -3.86 2.86 22.79
CA PHE A 549 -2.50 2.70 22.30
C PHE A 549 -2.36 3.14 20.84
N LEU A 550 -3.26 2.73 19.95
CA LEU A 550 -3.30 3.15 18.55
C LEU A 550 -3.52 4.66 18.41
N LYS A 551 -4.31 5.31 19.26
CA LYS A 551 -4.45 6.79 19.27
C LYS A 551 -3.14 7.47 19.64
N GLN A 552 -2.44 7.00 20.67
CA GLN A 552 -1.14 7.53 21.10
C GLN A 552 -0.05 7.26 20.06
N PHE A 553 0.11 6.01 19.63
CA PHE A 553 1.06 5.58 18.59
C PHE A 553 0.85 6.35 17.29
N LYS A 554 -0.41 6.54 16.86
CA LYS A 554 -0.74 7.37 15.68
C LYS A 554 -0.23 8.81 15.86
N GLY A 555 -0.42 9.43 17.02
CA GLY A 555 0.11 10.76 17.32
C GLY A 555 1.64 10.85 17.15
N VAL A 556 2.36 9.90 17.75
CA VAL A 556 3.82 9.80 17.67
C VAL A 556 4.30 9.53 16.23
N PHE A 557 3.68 8.56 15.55
CA PHE A 557 4.00 8.18 14.18
C PHE A 557 3.90 9.37 13.21
N TRP A 558 2.81 10.15 13.27
CA TRP A 558 2.67 11.34 12.43
C TRP A 558 3.69 12.44 12.77
N SER A 559 4.11 12.55 14.04
CA SER A 559 5.18 13.47 14.46
C SER A 559 6.56 13.06 13.90
N ILE A 560 6.88 11.76 13.96
CA ILE A 560 8.12 11.21 13.37
C ILE A 560 8.14 11.42 11.85
N LEU A 561 7.01 11.16 11.17
CA LEU A 561 6.87 11.44 9.74
C LEU A 561 7.11 12.91 9.42
N GLU A 562 6.46 13.86 10.12
CA GLU A 562 6.64 15.30 9.90
C GLU A 562 8.11 15.74 10.02
N LEU A 563 8.87 15.12 10.94
CA LEU A 563 10.23 15.53 11.28
C LEU A 563 11.31 14.84 10.42
N HIS A 564 11.06 13.62 9.94
CA HIS A 564 12.03 12.82 9.17
C HIS A 564 11.71 12.72 7.67
N TRP A 565 10.47 12.86 7.21
CA TRP A 565 10.11 12.56 5.82
C TRP A 565 10.83 13.43 4.79
N ILE A 566 11.13 14.70 5.10
CA ILE A 566 11.95 15.55 4.24
C ILE A 566 13.35 14.95 3.97
N LYS A 567 13.94 14.20 4.91
CA LYS A 567 15.21 13.49 4.70
C LYS A 567 15.03 12.36 3.66
N VAL A 568 13.92 11.62 3.75
CA VAL A 568 13.55 10.55 2.82
C VAL A 568 13.37 11.11 1.41
N VAL A 569 12.70 12.25 1.25
CA VAL A 569 12.56 12.96 -0.04
C VAL A 569 13.94 13.30 -0.63
N TYR A 570 14.88 13.82 0.15
CA TYR A 570 16.22 14.14 -0.36
C TYR A 570 17.05 12.89 -0.70
N ILE A 571 16.96 11.82 0.08
CA ILE A 571 17.62 10.53 -0.22
C ILE A 571 17.06 9.96 -1.53
N THR A 572 15.74 9.89 -1.69
CA THR A 572 15.13 9.32 -2.90
C THR A 572 15.28 10.22 -4.12
N ALA A 573 15.34 11.54 -3.94
CA ALA A 573 15.73 12.47 -5.00
C ALA A 573 17.16 12.18 -5.49
N PHE A 574 18.12 12.09 -4.58
CA PHE A 574 19.52 11.82 -4.94
C PHE A 574 19.69 10.42 -5.56
N VAL A 575 19.08 9.38 -5.00
CA VAL A 575 19.09 8.04 -5.60
C VAL A 575 18.50 8.07 -7.01
N CYS A 576 17.37 8.74 -7.24
CA CYS A 576 16.79 8.93 -8.57
C CYS A 576 17.76 9.67 -9.52
N ALA A 577 18.50 10.66 -9.01
CA ALA A 577 19.42 11.48 -9.79
C ALA A 577 20.71 10.75 -10.21
N VAL A 578 21.31 9.93 -9.34
CA VAL A 578 22.53 9.18 -9.68
C VAL A 578 22.22 7.87 -10.40
N SER A 579 21.03 7.30 -10.23
CA SER A 579 20.62 6.03 -10.88
C SER A 579 20.64 6.05 -12.41
N GLU A 580 20.80 7.21 -13.04
CA GLU A 580 21.03 7.42 -14.47
C GLU A 580 22.06 8.55 -14.61
N VAL A 581 23.28 8.20 -15.01
CA VAL A 581 24.35 9.18 -15.20
C VAL A 581 24.16 9.86 -16.55
N SER A 582 23.90 11.18 -16.54
CA SER A 582 23.67 11.97 -17.75
C SER A 582 23.72 13.48 -17.47
N LEU A 583 23.92 14.29 -18.51
CA LEU A 583 24.05 15.75 -18.38
C LEU A 583 22.83 16.41 -17.71
N LEU A 584 21.61 15.99 -18.08
CA LEU A 584 20.35 16.56 -17.58
C LEU A 584 20.22 16.43 -16.04
N HIS A 585 20.90 15.46 -15.44
CA HIS A 585 20.85 15.16 -14.01
C HIS A 585 21.93 15.88 -13.18
N VAL A 586 22.90 16.54 -13.82
CA VAL A 586 23.90 17.41 -13.15
C VAL A 586 23.23 18.52 -12.32
N PRO A 587 22.35 19.40 -12.86
CA PRO A 587 21.69 20.42 -12.06
C PRO A 587 20.77 19.84 -10.97
N PHE A 588 20.18 18.66 -11.22
CA PHE A 588 19.35 17.94 -10.25
C PHE A 588 20.18 17.52 -9.02
N ILE A 589 21.39 17.00 -9.21
CA ILE A 589 22.31 16.64 -8.11
C ILE A 589 22.79 17.87 -7.35
N VAL A 590 23.19 18.94 -8.04
CA VAL A 590 23.60 20.20 -7.41
C VAL A 590 22.49 20.75 -6.50
N LEU A 591 21.23 20.73 -6.97
CA LEU A 591 20.06 21.11 -6.16
C LEU A 591 19.83 20.18 -4.95
N CYS A 592 20.02 18.87 -5.09
CA CYS A 592 19.92 17.92 -3.98
C CYS A 592 20.97 18.20 -2.89
N VAL A 593 22.23 18.36 -3.28
CA VAL A 593 23.38 18.52 -2.37
C VAL A 593 23.32 19.88 -1.64
N ILE A 594 23.10 20.99 -2.37
CA ILE A 594 22.91 22.32 -1.78
C ILE A 594 21.63 22.35 -0.92
N GLY A 595 20.57 21.71 -1.39
CA GLY A 595 19.29 21.61 -0.69
C GLY A 595 19.44 21.01 0.70
N VAL A 596 20.15 19.90 0.86
CA VAL A 596 20.38 19.26 2.18
C VAL A 596 21.01 20.22 3.20
N ILE A 597 22.11 20.89 2.82
CA ILE A 597 22.88 21.79 3.70
C ILE A 597 22.06 23.01 4.13
N SER A 598 21.16 23.47 3.26
CA SER A 598 20.41 24.71 3.43
C SER A 598 19.48 24.76 4.65
N ASN A 599 19.11 25.98 5.04
CA ASN A 599 18.18 26.26 6.14
C ASN A 599 16.78 25.63 5.94
N VAL A 600 15.99 25.50 7.02
CA VAL A 600 14.67 24.80 6.99
C VAL A 600 13.73 25.33 5.88
N ARG A 601 13.60 26.66 5.75
CA ARG A 601 12.78 27.29 4.69
C ARG A 601 13.33 26.97 3.29
N MET A 602 14.64 27.14 3.10
CA MET A 602 15.32 26.86 1.84
C MET A 602 15.25 25.38 1.43
N ARG A 603 15.32 24.45 2.38
CA ARG A 603 15.11 23.00 2.12
C ARG A 603 13.76 22.69 1.47
N ILE A 604 12.70 23.40 1.88
CA ILE A 604 11.36 23.23 1.31
C ILE A 604 11.31 23.88 -0.09
N PHE A 605 11.97 25.03 -0.28
CA PHE A 605 12.10 25.68 -1.58
C PHE A 605 12.85 24.80 -2.59
N PHE A 606 14.07 24.36 -2.28
CA PHE A 606 14.85 23.46 -3.14
C PHE A 606 14.11 22.15 -3.43
N SER A 607 13.41 21.57 -2.44
CA SER A 607 12.59 20.37 -2.67
C SER A 607 11.48 20.59 -3.72
N ARG A 608 10.92 21.80 -3.85
CA ARG A 608 9.92 22.12 -4.88
C ARG A 608 10.54 22.39 -6.24
N VAL A 609 11.71 23.03 -6.28
CA VAL A 609 12.49 23.20 -7.52
C VAL A 609 12.90 21.84 -8.07
N ILE A 610 13.33 20.91 -7.21
CA ILE A 610 13.63 19.53 -7.59
C ILE A 610 12.39 18.84 -8.17
N SER A 611 11.21 18.96 -7.53
CA SER A 611 9.96 18.43 -8.11
C SER A 611 9.68 18.98 -9.50
N LEU A 612 9.87 20.29 -9.71
CA LEU A 612 9.68 20.93 -11.01
C LEU A 612 10.66 20.38 -12.05
N VAL A 613 11.95 20.29 -11.72
CA VAL A 613 12.96 19.67 -12.59
C VAL A 613 12.53 18.26 -12.96
N VAL A 614 12.20 17.41 -11.99
CA VAL A 614 11.76 16.03 -12.25
C VAL A 614 10.53 15.96 -13.16
N THR A 615 9.54 16.86 -13.00
CA THR A 615 8.40 16.90 -13.94
C THR A 615 8.81 17.24 -15.37
N LEU A 616 9.82 18.11 -15.56
CA LEU A 616 10.38 18.39 -16.88
C LEU A 616 11.15 17.17 -17.43
N ILE A 617 11.97 16.48 -16.63
CA ILE A 617 12.67 15.25 -17.07
C ILE A 617 11.67 14.20 -17.57
N VAL A 618 10.60 13.94 -16.80
CA VAL A 618 9.59 12.94 -17.16
C VAL A 618 8.89 13.30 -18.47
N LEU A 619 8.53 14.58 -18.67
CA LEU A 619 7.92 15.03 -19.92
C LEU A 619 8.90 14.93 -21.09
N SER A 620 10.15 15.36 -20.95
CA SER A 620 11.18 15.22 -21.99
C SER A 620 11.40 13.76 -22.38
N LYS A 621 11.47 12.84 -21.40
CA LYS A 621 11.61 11.40 -21.65
C LYS A 621 10.40 10.78 -22.34
N MET A 622 9.18 11.23 -22.05
CA MET A 622 7.97 10.77 -22.73
C MET A 622 7.85 11.34 -24.16
N ILE A 623 8.23 12.60 -24.38
CA ILE A 623 8.29 13.21 -25.72
C ILE A 623 9.32 12.47 -26.59
N TYR A 624 10.46 12.05 -26.04
CA TYR A 624 11.48 11.29 -26.77
C TYR A 624 11.04 9.87 -27.20
N GLN A 625 9.92 9.34 -26.69
CA GLN A 625 9.36 8.06 -27.15
C GLN A 625 8.55 8.16 -28.45
N ILE A 626 8.26 9.37 -28.94
CA ILE A 626 7.50 9.61 -30.17
C ILE A 626 8.29 9.05 -31.37
N ALA A 627 7.63 8.37 -32.32
CA ALA A 627 8.32 7.67 -33.40
C ALA A 627 9.07 8.63 -34.35
N TYR A 628 8.53 9.83 -34.58
CA TYR A 628 9.15 10.94 -35.31
C TYR A 628 10.61 11.25 -34.90
N LEU A 629 10.94 11.11 -33.61
CA LEU A 629 12.30 11.31 -33.09
C LEU A 629 13.11 10.03 -33.25
N ASP A 630 13.79 9.86 -34.39
CA ASP A 630 14.66 8.69 -34.59
C ASP A 630 15.94 8.77 -33.73
N HIS A 631 16.35 7.64 -33.15
CA HIS A 631 17.50 7.53 -32.25
C HIS A 631 18.83 7.52 -33.03
N THR A 632 18.83 6.91 -34.22
CA THR A 632 20.01 6.73 -35.09
C THR A 632 20.68 8.06 -35.47
N LYS A 633 19.87 9.10 -35.69
CA LYS A 633 20.30 10.47 -36.07
C LYS A 633 21.19 11.16 -35.02
N TYR A 634 21.29 10.60 -33.81
CA TYR A 634 22.09 11.15 -32.71
C TYR A 634 23.35 10.33 -32.41
N ASN A 635 23.66 9.30 -33.21
CA ASN A 635 24.91 8.56 -33.11
C ASN A 635 26.12 9.46 -33.42
N ALA A 636 27.16 9.36 -32.60
CA ALA A 636 28.45 10.00 -32.84
C ALA A 636 29.41 9.01 -33.51
N GLU A 637 29.67 9.23 -34.78
CA GLU A 637 30.61 8.48 -35.60
C GLU A 637 31.98 9.16 -35.54
N CYS A 638 32.98 8.46 -35.00
CA CYS A 638 34.37 8.92 -34.94
C CYS A 638 35.21 8.09 -35.91
N THR A 639 36.09 8.73 -36.67
CA THR A 639 36.98 8.02 -37.60
C THR A 639 38.30 7.70 -36.90
N GLU A 640 38.61 6.42 -36.75
CA GLU A 640 39.86 5.93 -36.15
C GLU A 640 40.57 5.01 -37.14
N ASN A 641 41.83 5.32 -37.49
CA ASN A 641 42.63 4.57 -38.48
C ASN A 641 41.90 4.29 -39.82
N GLY A 642 41.08 5.25 -40.27
CA GLY A 642 40.29 5.14 -41.50
C GLY A 642 38.97 4.35 -41.37
N GLN A 643 38.67 3.77 -40.21
CA GLN A 643 37.38 3.13 -39.92
C GLN A 643 36.46 4.05 -39.12
N THR A 644 35.23 4.23 -39.58
CA THR A 644 34.18 4.95 -38.85
C THR A 644 33.58 4.05 -37.77
N LYS A 645 33.87 4.34 -36.50
CA LYS A 645 33.35 3.62 -35.34
C LYS A 645 32.32 4.50 -34.61
N ILE A 646 31.16 3.93 -34.30
CA ILE A 646 30.18 4.59 -33.42
C ILE A 646 30.73 4.51 -31.99
N VAL A 647 31.10 5.66 -31.41
CA VAL A 647 31.66 5.74 -30.05
C VAL A 647 30.56 5.86 -29.00
N GLY A 648 29.42 6.44 -29.36
CA GLY A 648 28.24 6.54 -28.50
C GLY A 648 27.13 7.35 -29.16
N ASN A 649 26.07 7.64 -28.41
CA ASN A 649 24.95 8.45 -28.88
C ASN A 649 24.78 9.70 -27.99
N ASN A 650 24.57 10.84 -28.64
CA ASN A 650 24.50 12.15 -27.95
C ASN A 650 23.21 12.32 -27.14
N ALA A 651 22.11 11.70 -27.57
CA ALA A 651 20.86 11.70 -26.82
C ALA A 651 21.00 10.86 -25.53
N GLU A 652 21.72 9.73 -25.59
CA GLU A 652 22.03 8.93 -24.40
C GLU A 652 22.89 9.69 -23.40
N TRP A 653 23.95 10.37 -23.86
CA TRP A 653 24.80 11.23 -23.02
C TRP A 653 24.01 12.38 -22.37
N PHE A 654 23.04 12.94 -23.11
CA PHE A 654 22.10 13.93 -22.57
C PHE A 654 21.11 13.31 -21.56
N GLY A 655 20.79 12.01 -21.65
CA GLY A 655 19.91 11.28 -20.73
C GLY A 655 18.57 10.82 -21.32
N LEU A 656 18.45 10.82 -22.66
CA LEU A 656 17.26 10.46 -23.43
C LEU A 656 17.47 9.12 -24.16
N PHE A 657 16.69 8.12 -23.77
CA PHE A 657 16.76 6.75 -24.28
C PHE A 657 15.38 6.34 -24.80
N LYS A 658 15.32 5.52 -25.86
CA LYS A 658 14.07 4.85 -26.25
C LYS A 658 13.82 3.64 -25.36
N ALA A 659 12.55 3.32 -25.10
CA ALA A 659 12.17 2.20 -24.26
C ALA A 659 12.29 0.86 -25.02
N ASN A 660 13.02 -0.10 -24.44
CA ASN A 660 13.09 -1.46 -24.94
C ASN A 660 11.79 -2.23 -24.67
N SER A 661 11.48 -3.19 -25.55
CA SER A 661 10.27 -4.03 -25.49
C SER A 661 10.07 -4.77 -24.17
N GLU A 662 11.16 -5.24 -23.55
CA GLU A 662 11.12 -6.00 -22.29
C GLU A 662 10.81 -5.13 -21.05
N THR A 663 11.35 -3.91 -21.00
CA THR A 663 11.23 -3.03 -19.82
C THR A 663 10.06 -2.04 -19.90
N GLY A 664 9.65 -1.70 -21.13
CA GLY A 664 8.61 -0.71 -21.42
C GLY A 664 8.88 0.69 -20.86
N LEU A 665 7.94 1.63 -21.06
CA LEU A 665 8.04 2.97 -20.47
C LEU A 665 8.03 2.94 -18.94
N MET A 666 7.31 1.97 -18.34
CA MET A 666 7.25 1.85 -16.88
C MET A 666 8.63 1.59 -16.27
N GLY A 667 9.51 0.82 -16.93
CA GLY A 667 10.90 0.64 -16.50
C GLY A 667 11.68 1.96 -16.46
N LEU A 668 11.61 2.74 -17.55
CA LEU A 668 12.29 4.04 -17.69
C LEU A 668 11.79 5.08 -16.68
N LEU A 669 10.47 5.12 -16.41
CA LEU A 669 9.88 6.10 -15.50
C LEU A 669 9.84 5.67 -14.02
N LYS A 670 10.09 4.39 -13.71
CA LYS A 670 9.97 3.78 -12.36
C LYS A 670 10.60 4.63 -11.25
N LYS A 671 11.84 5.07 -11.45
CA LYS A 671 12.64 5.83 -10.46
C LYS A 671 11.98 7.19 -10.14
N TYR A 672 11.53 7.91 -11.18
CA TYR A 672 10.85 9.21 -11.06
C TYR A 672 9.46 9.06 -10.43
N ILE A 673 8.71 8.01 -10.78
CA ILE A 673 7.39 7.71 -10.18
C ILE A 673 7.55 7.47 -8.67
N ILE A 674 8.54 6.67 -8.24
CA ILE A 674 8.84 6.44 -6.82
C ILE A 674 9.16 7.76 -6.10
N TYR A 675 9.99 8.62 -6.70
CA TYR A 675 10.26 9.95 -6.16
C TYR A 675 8.97 10.79 -6.04
N MET A 676 8.13 10.85 -7.08
CA MET A 676 6.89 11.63 -7.08
C MET A 676 5.88 11.13 -6.04
N VAL A 677 5.79 9.82 -5.80
CA VAL A 677 4.97 9.25 -4.70
C VAL A 677 5.52 9.71 -3.34
N ILE A 678 6.83 9.71 -3.13
CA ILE A 678 7.44 10.13 -1.86
C ILE A 678 7.32 11.65 -1.63
N ALA A 679 7.45 12.45 -2.69
CA ALA A 679 7.27 13.90 -2.67
C ALA A 679 5.79 14.30 -2.48
N THR A 680 4.83 13.60 -3.09
CA THR A 680 3.40 13.82 -2.79
C THR A 680 3.05 13.42 -1.36
N LEU A 681 3.56 12.30 -0.85
CA LEU A 681 3.38 11.90 0.56
C LEU A 681 3.92 12.96 1.53
N HIS A 682 5.03 13.64 1.23
CA HIS A 682 5.52 14.77 2.03
C HIS A 682 4.49 15.91 2.12
N ALA A 683 3.86 16.25 1.01
CA ALA A 683 2.81 17.27 0.95
C ALA A 683 1.52 16.82 1.68
N VAL A 684 1.15 15.53 1.59
CA VAL A 684 0.03 14.95 2.36
C VAL A 684 0.29 15.00 3.87
N ILE A 685 1.47 14.59 4.33
CA ILE A 685 1.89 14.67 5.75
C ILE A 685 1.81 16.12 6.23
N SER A 686 2.39 17.05 5.46
CA SER A 686 2.40 18.49 5.76
C SER A 686 1.00 19.09 5.84
N LEU A 687 0.12 18.77 4.87
CA LEU A 687 -1.27 19.22 4.86
C LEU A 687 -2.06 18.67 6.06
N ARG A 688 -1.90 17.37 6.36
CA ARG A 688 -2.57 16.73 7.51
C ARG A 688 -2.13 17.36 8.83
N GLN A 689 -0.84 17.64 9.01
CA GLN A 689 -0.32 18.24 10.25
C GLN A 689 -0.75 19.70 10.38
N TYR A 690 -0.82 20.45 9.28
CA TYR A 690 -1.42 21.78 9.26
C TYR A 690 -2.91 21.77 9.66
N GLN A 691 -3.71 20.84 9.10
CA GLN A 691 -5.11 20.65 9.49
C GLN A 691 -5.26 20.24 10.96
N MET A 692 -4.42 19.32 11.46
CA MET A 692 -4.47 18.86 12.85
C MET A 692 -4.12 19.99 13.84
N ARG A 693 -3.17 20.86 13.51
CA ARG A 693 -2.86 22.06 14.30
C ARG A 693 -4.01 23.08 14.27
N ARG A 694 -4.66 23.29 13.13
CA ARG A 694 -5.87 24.13 13.04
C ARG A 694 -7.02 23.62 13.92
N LEU A 695 -7.28 22.32 13.90
CA LEU A 695 -8.33 21.70 14.73
C LEU A 695 -8.04 21.81 16.24
N LYS A 696 -6.77 21.89 16.63
CA LYS A 696 -6.33 22.10 18.03
C LYS A 696 -6.19 23.56 18.45
N GLY A 697 -6.36 24.52 17.52
CA GLY A 697 -6.05 25.93 17.76
C GLY A 697 -4.55 26.28 17.74
N THR A 698 -3.65 25.29 17.75
CA THR A 698 -2.18 25.45 17.84
C THR A 698 -1.51 25.75 16.49
N GLN A 699 -2.13 26.60 15.66
CA GLN A 699 -1.59 26.93 14.32
C GLN A 699 -0.30 27.77 14.40
N ASN A 700 -0.18 28.63 15.41
CA ASN A 700 0.92 29.60 15.54
C ASN A 700 2.11 29.03 16.33
N ASP A 701 1.95 27.87 16.96
CA ASP A 701 3.01 27.23 17.75
C ASP A 701 4.22 26.86 16.87
N PRO A 702 5.45 27.03 17.37
CA PRO A 702 6.64 26.64 16.64
C PRO A 702 6.61 25.13 16.35
N LEU A 703 6.99 24.75 15.12
CA LEU A 703 7.03 23.35 14.68
C LEU A 703 7.74 22.47 15.73
N PRO A 704 7.16 21.32 16.12
CA PRO A 704 7.72 20.46 17.16
C PRO A 704 9.14 20.02 16.75
N LYS A 705 10.12 20.39 17.57
CA LYS A 705 11.54 20.07 17.34
C LYS A 705 11.90 18.63 17.74
N VAL A 706 11.02 17.96 18.50
CA VAL A 706 11.15 16.60 19.02
C VAL A 706 9.78 15.91 19.05
N PRO A 707 9.70 14.57 18.89
CA PRO A 707 8.44 13.84 19.00
C PRO A 707 7.75 13.91 20.38
N PHE A 708 8.52 13.95 21.47
CA PHE A 708 8.00 13.98 22.86
C PHE A 708 8.53 15.22 23.61
N PRO A 709 7.82 16.37 23.61
CA PRO A 709 8.34 17.62 24.19
C PRO A 709 8.52 17.57 25.72
N GLU A 710 7.74 16.76 26.43
CA GLU A 710 7.72 16.65 27.90
C GLU A 710 8.95 15.92 28.48
N VAL A 711 9.73 15.19 27.67
CA VAL A 711 10.78 14.29 28.17
C VAL A 711 12.14 14.99 28.23
N THR A 712 12.65 15.19 29.44
CA THR A 712 13.95 15.81 29.72
C THR A 712 15.06 14.77 29.93
N ARG A 713 16.31 15.23 30.13
CA ARG A 713 17.44 14.36 30.50
C ARG A 713 17.24 13.64 31.84
N GLU A 714 16.55 14.25 32.80
CA GLU A 714 16.34 13.67 34.13
C GLU A 714 15.31 12.53 34.11
N ASP A 715 14.27 12.68 33.28
CA ASP A 715 13.25 11.63 33.12
C ASP A 715 13.80 10.34 32.51
N ALA A 716 14.89 10.44 31.73
CA ALA A 716 15.59 9.31 31.15
C ALA A 716 16.21 8.37 32.20
N GLU A 717 16.45 8.84 33.44
CA GLU A 717 16.93 8.00 34.55
C GLU A 717 15.82 7.22 35.25
N LYS A 718 14.56 7.64 35.11
CA LYS A 718 13.46 7.13 35.96
C LYS A 718 12.93 5.77 35.52
N LYS A 719 12.70 5.57 34.21
CA LYS A 719 12.05 4.35 33.66
C LYS A 719 12.55 4.04 32.26
N LEU A 720 12.54 2.76 31.88
CA LEU A 720 12.95 2.29 30.54
C LEU A 720 12.14 2.97 29.41
N GLU A 721 10.83 3.14 29.59
CA GLU A 721 9.96 3.85 28.64
C GLU A 721 10.41 5.30 28.43
N SER A 722 10.75 6.02 29.52
CA SER A 722 11.24 7.40 29.46
C SER A 722 12.63 7.48 28.82
N MET A 723 13.52 6.51 29.10
CA MET A 723 14.82 6.40 28.42
C MET A 723 14.65 6.21 26.91
N ILE A 724 13.74 5.32 26.47
CA ILE A 724 13.48 5.09 25.04
C ILE A 724 12.92 6.36 24.39
N LYS A 725 11.96 7.05 25.02
CA LYS A 725 11.44 8.35 24.52
C LYS A 725 12.54 9.41 24.43
N TYR A 726 13.43 9.49 25.43
CA TYR A 726 14.58 10.39 25.42
C TYR A 726 15.55 10.04 24.27
N LEU A 727 15.83 8.76 24.04
CA LEU A 727 16.71 8.31 22.94
C LEU A 727 16.10 8.61 21.56
N LEU A 728 14.78 8.48 21.39
CA LEU A 728 14.08 8.87 20.16
C LEU A 728 14.11 10.39 19.91
N ASN A 729 14.11 11.21 20.97
CA ASN A 729 14.24 12.67 20.86
C ASN A 729 15.70 13.12 20.59
N TYR A 730 16.65 12.61 21.38
CA TYR A 730 17.99 13.17 21.55
C TYR A 730 19.13 12.17 21.29
N GLY A 731 18.86 10.96 20.80
CA GLY A 731 19.90 9.95 20.53
C GLY A 731 20.98 10.45 19.58
N PHE A 732 20.61 11.02 18.43
CA PHE A 732 21.58 11.65 17.52
C PHE A 732 22.23 12.92 18.11
N TYR A 733 21.58 13.61 19.06
CA TYR A 733 22.20 14.72 19.78
C TYR A 733 23.30 14.24 20.75
N LYS A 734 23.18 13.05 21.33
CA LYS A 734 24.22 12.46 22.20
C LYS A 734 25.33 11.73 21.45
N PHE A 735 24.97 10.90 20.47
CA PHE A 735 25.87 9.98 19.76
C PHE A 735 26.18 10.39 18.31
N GLY A 736 25.76 11.58 17.87
CA GLY A 736 25.86 11.99 16.47
C GLY A 736 27.29 12.09 15.93
N TYR A 737 28.26 12.45 16.76
CA TYR A 737 29.67 12.47 16.37
C TYR A 737 30.20 11.05 16.12
N GLU A 738 29.93 10.15 17.06
CA GLU A 738 30.31 8.74 17.00
C GLU A 738 29.68 8.06 15.78
N ILE A 739 28.38 8.29 15.53
CA ILE A 739 27.67 7.81 14.34
C ILE A 739 28.28 8.38 13.04
N CYS A 740 28.70 9.65 13.02
CA CYS A 740 29.37 10.23 11.84
C CYS A 740 30.75 9.62 11.58
N MET A 741 31.54 9.33 12.62
CA MET A 741 32.83 8.66 12.47
C MET A 741 32.66 7.23 11.95
N ILE A 742 31.70 6.47 12.50
CA ILE A 742 31.39 5.11 12.04
C ILE A 742 30.93 5.15 10.57
N ALA A 743 30.02 6.06 10.21
CA ALA A 743 29.58 6.22 8.84
C ALA A 743 30.75 6.56 7.89
N LEU A 744 31.68 7.43 8.30
CA LEU A 744 32.88 7.76 7.52
C LEU A 744 33.78 6.54 7.28
N VAL A 745 34.04 5.74 8.31
CA VAL A 745 34.81 4.49 8.17
C VAL A 745 34.08 3.49 7.29
N SER A 746 32.77 3.30 7.46
CA SER A 746 31.98 2.43 6.58
C SER A 746 31.96 2.91 5.13
N THR A 747 31.95 4.23 4.86
CA THR A 747 32.10 4.73 3.48
C THR A 747 33.48 4.47 2.92
N ILE A 748 34.55 4.59 3.72
CA ILE A 748 35.92 4.24 3.31
C ILE A 748 36.00 2.75 2.94
N THR A 749 35.51 1.87 3.82
CA THR A 749 35.46 0.40 3.66
C THR A 749 34.67 -0.03 2.42
N TYR A 750 33.60 0.67 2.05
CA TYR A 750 32.80 0.35 0.85
C TYR A 750 33.37 0.95 -0.44
N ARG A 751 34.00 2.14 -0.37
CA ARG A 751 34.45 2.87 -1.55
C ARG A 751 35.77 2.37 -2.10
N GLN A 752 36.78 2.22 -1.26
CA GLN A 752 38.07 1.65 -1.64
C GLN A 752 38.70 2.26 -2.92
N ASP A 753 38.58 3.58 -3.06
CA ASP A 753 39.05 4.37 -4.21
C ASP A 753 39.87 5.59 -3.74
N ILE A 754 40.36 6.41 -4.68
CA ILE A 754 41.11 7.64 -4.35
C ILE A 754 40.36 8.59 -3.39
N VAL A 755 39.02 8.61 -3.43
CA VAL A 755 38.21 9.42 -2.51
C VAL A 755 38.17 8.79 -1.11
N ALA A 756 38.19 7.46 -0.99
CA ALA A 756 38.35 6.76 0.28
C ALA A 756 39.68 7.13 0.97
N VAL A 757 40.78 7.27 0.22
CA VAL A 757 42.07 7.76 0.75
C VAL A 757 41.92 9.19 1.29
N ALA A 758 41.29 10.09 0.52
CA ALA A 758 41.04 11.46 0.97
C ALA A 758 40.15 11.51 2.24
N TYR A 759 39.16 10.64 2.36
CA TYR A 759 38.36 10.48 3.58
C TYR A 759 39.16 9.90 4.76
N ALA A 760 40.11 8.99 4.51
CA ALA A 760 40.98 8.45 5.54
C ALA A 760 41.92 9.54 6.13
N VAL A 761 42.43 10.45 5.29
CA VAL A 761 43.15 11.66 5.76
C VAL A 761 42.24 12.54 6.63
N TRP A 762 40.99 12.78 6.22
CA TRP A 762 40.03 13.52 7.04
C TRP A 762 39.69 12.83 8.36
N LEU A 763 39.58 11.50 8.39
CA LEU A 763 39.35 10.73 9.61
C LEU A 763 40.47 10.95 10.63
N VAL A 764 41.74 10.89 10.19
CA VAL A 764 42.92 11.17 11.04
C VAL A 764 42.85 12.59 11.61
N LEU A 765 42.62 13.60 10.76
CA LEU A 765 42.49 15.00 11.18
C LEU A 765 41.37 15.20 12.23
N LEU A 766 40.22 14.56 12.04
CA LEU A 766 39.07 14.66 12.94
C LEU A 766 39.32 14.00 14.31
N LEU A 767 40.09 12.92 14.37
CA LEU A 767 40.40 12.20 15.63
C LEU A 767 41.51 12.85 16.47
N ILE A 768 42.43 13.60 15.85
CA ILE A 768 43.48 14.36 16.54
C ILE A 768 42.89 15.50 17.40
N PHE A 769 41.90 16.22 16.87
CA PHE A 769 41.38 17.42 17.52
C PHE A 769 40.43 17.16 18.71
N LYS A 770 40.30 18.15 19.59
CA LYS A 770 39.32 18.14 20.70
C LYS A 770 37.96 18.66 20.21
N ARG A 771 36.84 18.20 20.78
CA ARG A 771 35.45 18.53 20.38
C ARG A 771 35.21 20.01 20.04
N LYS A 772 35.73 20.95 20.84
CA LYS A 772 35.63 22.40 20.57
C LYS A 772 36.32 22.85 19.27
N LYS A 773 37.51 22.33 18.95
CA LYS A 773 38.20 22.61 17.68
C LYS A 773 37.50 21.91 16.51
N ILE A 774 37.07 20.65 16.69
CA ILE A 774 36.30 19.90 15.69
C ILE A 774 35.07 20.69 15.25
N ALA A 775 34.29 21.26 16.18
CA ALA A 775 33.09 22.02 15.86
C ALA A 775 33.31 23.20 14.89
N HIS A 776 34.52 23.79 14.88
CA HIS A 776 34.91 24.85 13.93
C HIS A 776 35.30 24.26 12.56
N PHE A 777 36.23 23.29 12.55
CA PHE A 777 36.68 22.63 11.30
C PHE A 777 35.59 21.80 10.59
N TRP A 778 34.54 21.40 11.30
CA TRP A 778 33.41 20.63 10.75
C TRP A 778 32.70 21.31 9.57
N GLY A 779 32.74 22.66 9.52
CA GLY A 779 32.22 23.41 8.37
C GLY A 779 33.01 23.16 7.08
N ILE A 780 34.34 23.03 7.18
CA ILE A 780 35.24 22.79 6.05
C ILE A 780 35.07 21.34 5.56
N PHE A 781 35.05 20.38 6.48
CA PHE A 781 34.79 18.96 6.14
C PHE A 781 33.44 18.77 5.43
N GLN A 782 32.39 19.48 5.84
CA GLN A 782 31.10 19.46 5.15
C GLN A 782 31.18 20.00 3.71
N ILE A 783 31.92 21.09 3.49
CA ILE A 783 32.10 21.70 2.16
C ILE A 783 32.94 20.78 1.27
N PHE A 784 33.97 20.14 1.82
CA PHE A 784 34.76 19.13 1.11
C PHE A 784 33.89 17.99 0.57
N ILE A 785 33.01 17.40 1.39
CA ILE A 785 32.09 16.33 0.92
C ILE A 785 31.13 16.87 -0.16
N LEU A 786 30.60 18.09 -0.01
CA LEU A 786 29.72 18.70 -1.04
C LEU A 786 30.42 18.83 -2.38
N ILE A 787 31.65 19.38 -2.40
CA ILE A 787 32.41 19.58 -3.64
C ILE A 787 32.79 18.22 -4.23
N SER A 788 33.23 17.28 -3.37
CA SER A 788 33.61 15.94 -3.78
C SER A 788 32.47 15.21 -4.51
N ILE A 789 31.24 15.22 -3.99
CA ILE A 789 30.08 14.58 -4.66
C ILE A 789 29.79 15.21 -6.03
N ILE A 790 29.89 16.55 -6.14
CA ILE A 790 29.63 17.26 -7.40
C ILE A 790 30.71 16.93 -8.45
N VAL A 791 31.99 17.01 -8.06
CA VAL A 791 33.12 16.67 -8.93
C VAL A 791 33.03 15.22 -9.39
N GLN A 792 32.76 14.30 -8.47
CA GLN A 792 32.61 12.88 -8.80
C GLN A 792 31.51 12.63 -9.83
N TYR A 793 30.35 13.27 -9.70
CA TYR A 793 29.28 13.07 -10.69
C TYR A 793 29.64 13.66 -12.06
N ILE A 794 30.29 14.83 -12.10
CA ILE A 794 30.77 15.43 -13.36
C ILE A 794 31.77 14.49 -14.06
N VAL A 795 32.68 13.87 -13.30
CA VAL A 795 33.63 12.88 -13.82
C VAL A 795 32.91 11.66 -14.41
N LEU A 796 31.84 11.17 -13.76
CA LEU A 796 31.05 10.04 -14.27
C LEU A 796 30.24 10.36 -15.54
N VAL A 797 29.84 11.62 -15.78
CA VAL A 797 29.11 12.03 -17.00
C VAL A 797 29.98 11.96 -18.25
N GLN A 798 31.31 12.08 -18.10
CA GLN A 798 32.29 12.08 -19.19
C GLN A 798 32.10 13.22 -20.22
N LEU A 799 33.08 13.37 -21.13
CA LEU A 799 32.98 14.29 -22.27
C LEU A 799 31.91 13.83 -23.29
N PRO A 800 31.34 14.74 -24.10
CA PRO A 800 30.38 14.39 -25.15
C PRO A 800 31.00 13.44 -26.19
N PRO A 801 30.29 12.38 -26.65
CA PRO A 801 30.78 11.47 -27.68
C PRO A 801 31.22 12.14 -28.99
N THR A 802 30.60 13.26 -29.37
CA THR A 802 30.99 14.07 -30.56
C THR A 802 32.40 14.61 -30.54
N MET A 803 33.02 14.77 -29.38
CA MET A 803 34.37 15.32 -29.30
C MET A 803 35.44 14.34 -29.80
N CYS A 804 35.13 13.03 -29.87
CA CYS A 804 36.03 11.97 -30.35
C CYS A 804 37.44 11.96 -29.69
N THR A 805 37.60 12.59 -28.53
CA THR A 805 38.87 12.68 -27.80
C THR A 805 39.07 11.45 -26.93
N LYS A 806 40.13 10.68 -27.20
CA LYS A 806 40.63 9.66 -26.28
C LYS A 806 41.25 10.30 -25.05
N TYR A 807 41.13 9.66 -23.90
CA TYR A 807 41.75 10.11 -22.66
C TYR A 807 43.22 9.65 -22.55
N ILE A 808 44.06 10.44 -21.87
CA ILE A 808 45.52 10.25 -21.82
C ILE A 808 45.94 8.89 -21.21
N TRP A 809 45.12 8.32 -20.33
CA TRP A 809 45.37 7.02 -19.70
C TRP A 809 44.89 5.81 -20.54
N GLU A 810 44.12 6.03 -21.60
CA GLU A 810 43.68 4.97 -22.52
C GLU A 810 44.84 4.58 -23.46
N GLY A 811 45.20 3.30 -23.49
CA GLY A 811 46.37 2.79 -24.23
C GLY A 811 47.61 2.49 -23.36
N SER A 812 47.53 2.69 -22.04
CA SER A 812 48.52 2.16 -21.09
C SER A 812 48.16 0.74 -20.64
N PRO A 813 49.11 -0.14 -20.28
CA PRO A 813 48.82 -1.48 -19.77
C PRO A 813 48.06 -1.45 -18.43
N PHE A 814 48.10 -0.33 -17.70
CA PHE A 814 47.39 -0.14 -16.43
C PHE A 814 46.03 0.57 -16.60
N SER A 815 45.55 0.77 -17.83
CA SER A 815 44.42 1.64 -18.15
C SER A 815 43.11 1.24 -17.44
N ASP A 816 42.81 -0.04 -17.37
CA ASP A 816 41.59 -0.58 -16.75
C ASP A 816 41.63 -0.41 -15.22
N SER A 817 42.73 -0.82 -14.59
CA SER A 817 42.96 -0.70 -13.16
C SER A 817 42.94 0.75 -12.67
N ILE A 818 43.60 1.67 -13.40
CA ILE A 818 43.67 3.07 -13.01
C ILE A 818 42.32 3.78 -13.21
N GLN A 819 41.58 3.49 -14.29
CA GLN A 819 40.21 3.98 -14.49
C GLN A 819 39.31 3.54 -13.32
N ARG A 820 39.38 2.26 -12.94
CA ARG A 820 38.53 1.69 -11.90
C ARG A 820 38.84 2.19 -10.49
N TRP A 821 40.11 2.36 -10.13
CA TRP A 821 40.52 2.79 -8.78
C TRP A 821 40.48 4.31 -8.59
N ALA A 822 40.97 5.08 -9.57
CA ALA A 822 40.94 6.54 -9.53
C ALA A 822 39.58 7.14 -9.94
N MET A 823 38.64 6.30 -10.40
CA MET A 823 37.31 6.69 -10.91
C MET A 823 37.42 7.66 -12.11
N LEU A 824 38.39 7.42 -13.00
CA LEU A 824 38.62 8.23 -14.20
C LEU A 824 37.64 7.85 -15.33
N PRO A 825 37.26 8.80 -16.20
CA PRO A 825 36.38 8.53 -17.33
C PRO A 825 37.15 7.79 -18.44
N GLY A 826 36.44 6.98 -19.21
CA GLY A 826 37.00 6.23 -20.33
C GLY A 826 36.00 5.24 -20.93
N HIS A 827 36.46 4.44 -21.89
CA HIS A 827 35.65 3.46 -22.62
C HIS A 827 34.97 2.41 -21.71
N LEU A 828 35.54 2.09 -20.55
CA LEU A 828 35.00 1.12 -19.60
C LEU A 828 33.96 1.76 -18.66
N LYS A 829 32.67 1.51 -18.93
CA LYS A 829 31.54 2.04 -18.14
C LYS A 829 31.34 1.26 -16.83
N TYR A 830 32.11 1.57 -15.79
CA TYR A 830 31.94 1.00 -14.44
C TYR A 830 30.80 1.67 -13.63
N ASP A 831 29.97 0.88 -12.94
CA ASP A 831 28.87 1.37 -12.07
C ASP A 831 29.39 1.89 -10.72
N HIS A 832 29.80 3.16 -10.67
CA HIS A 832 30.15 3.86 -9.42
C HIS A 832 28.95 4.48 -8.70
N THR A 833 27.73 4.43 -9.26
CA THR A 833 26.48 5.02 -8.73
C THR A 833 26.28 4.76 -7.25
N LYS A 834 26.50 3.51 -6.83
CA LYS A 834 26.25 3.04 -5.46
C LYS A 834 27.19 3.72 -4.46
N LYS A 835 28.43 4.02 -4.85
CA LYS A 835 29.42 4.72 -4.00
C LYS A 835 28.91 6.12 -3.62
N LEU A 836 28.45 6.90 -4.60
CA LEU A 836 27.92 8.27 -4.41
C LEU A 836 26.72 8.31 -3.45
N ILE A 837 25.88 7.27 -3.41
CA ILE A 837 24.73 7.19 -2.49
C ILE A 837 25.21 7.15 -1.03
N PHE A 838 26.30 6.44 -0.73
CA PHE A 838 26.89 6.41 0.61
C PHE A 838 27.49 7.76 1.01
N ASP A 839 28.16 8.48 0.09
CA ASP A 839 28.65 9.84 0.34
C ASP A 839 27.52 10.82 0.68
N PHE A 840 26.38 10.72 0.00
CA PHE A 840 25.23 11.57 0.25
C PHE A 840 24.58 11.28 1.62
N ILE A 841 24.55 10.00 2.04
CA ILE A 841 24.12 9.62 3.39
C ILE A 841 25.09 10.18 4.44
N LEU A 842 26.40 10.07 4.21
CA LEU A 842 27.43 10.68 5.06
C LEU A 842 27.24 12.21 5.17
N LEU A 843 27.05 12.92 4.05
CA LEU A 843 26.78 14.36 4.02
C LEU A 843 25.54 14.73 4.86
N LEU A 844 24.48 13.93 4.79
CA LEU A 844 23.26 14.14 5.56
C LEU A 844 23.53 14.02 7.07
N LEU A 845 24.32 13.03 7.50
CA LEU A 845 24.74 12.86 8.90
C LEU A 845 25.66 14.01 9.36
N VAL A 846 26.68 14.34 8.57
CA VAL A 846 27.63 15.44 8.84
C VAL A 846 26.91 16.78 8.99
N ASN A 847 25.95 17.09 8.11
CA ASN A 847 25.12 18.28 8.21
C ASN A 847 24.25 18.30 9.50
N ARG A 848 23.71 17.15 9.90
CA ARG A 848 22.96 17.04 11.17
C ARG A 848 23.87 17.25 12.38
N GLN A 849 25.09 16.73 12.35
CA GLN A 849 26.08 16.93 13.42
C GLN A 849 26.56 18.38 13.50
N LYS A 850 26.69 19.11 12.38
CA LYS A 850 26.94 20.56 12.38
C LYS A 850 25.87 21.33 13.15
N ARG A 851 24.60 20.96 12.97
CA ARG A 851 23.48 21.54 13.72
C ARG A 851 23.53 21.16 15.20
N VAL A 852 23.98 19.96 15.56
CA VAL A 852 24.19 19.56 16.97
C VAL A 852 25.25 20.45 17.62
N PHE A 853 26.40 20.68 16.99
CA PHE A 853 27.42 21.61 17.51
C PHE A 853 26.90 23.04 17.69
N SER A 854 26.03 23.54 16.81
CA SER A 854 25.37 24.83 16.99
C SER A 854 24.37 24.85 18.17
N ILE A 855 23.74 23.73 18.50
CA ILE A 855 22.82 23.61 19.65
C ILE A 855 23.60 23.47 20.97
N GLU A 856 24.79 22.87 20.97
CA GLU A 856 25.66 22.72 22.15
C GLU A 856 26.12 24.05 22.77
N ASN A 857 26.04 25.15 22.03
CA ASN A 857 26.31 26.50 22.53
C ASN A 857 25.15 27.11 23.34
N ILE A 858 23.96 26.50 23.32
CA ILE A 858 22.79 27.00 24.06
C ILE A 858 22.84 26.47 25.50
N PRO A 859 22.86 27.34 26.54
CA PRO A 859 22.84 26.90 27.93
C PRO A 859 21.52 26.20 28.27
N ASN A 860 21.57 25.26 29.22
CA ASN A 860 20.41 24.55 29.78
C ASN A 860 19.46 23.92 28.75
N PHE A 861 20.01 23.38 27.66
CA PHE A 861 19.22 22.63 26.67
C PHE A 861 18.60 21.37 27.30
N PRO A 862 17.29 21.06 27.09
CA PRO A 862 16.60 19.93 27.75
C PRO A 862 17.16 18.54 27.41
N GLY A 863 17.94 18.42 26.34
CA GLY A 863 18.74 17.23 26.04
C GLY A 863 19.95 17.02 26.97
N GLY A 864 20.28 17.95 27.85
CA GLY A 864 21.41 17.93 28.78
C GLY A 864 22.77 18.16 28.12
N SER A 865 23.81 18.46 28.91
CA SER A 865 25.16 18.82 28.43
C SER A 865 25.87 17.70 27.62
N ASN A 866 26.70 18.10 26.65
CA ASN A 866 27.62 17.24 25.87
C ASN A 866 29.11 17.55 26.16
N GLN A 867 29.40 18.27 27.25
CA GLN A 867 30.77 18.61 27.65
C GLN A 867 31.54 17.38 28.18
N SER A 868 32.86 17.53 28.31
CA SER A 868 33.78 16.44 28.66
C SER A 868 33.90 16.24 30.17
N VAL A 869 33.31 15.15 30.68
CA VAL A 869 33.27 14.73 32.10
C VAL A 869 34.64 14.29 32.67
N VAL A 870 35.68 14.17 31.82
CA VAL A 870 37.02 13.65 32.21
C VAL A 870 37.67 14.41 33.37
N LYS A 871 37.34 15.70 33.59
CA LYS A 871 37.83 16.45 34.76
C LYS A 871 37.18 15.95 36.05
N ASP A 872 35.87 15.77 36.03
CA ASP A 872 35.06 15.37 37.18
C ASP A 872 35.47 13.95 37.63
N ILE A 873 35.67 13.03 36.68
CA ILE A 873 36.20 11.67 36.93
C ILE A 873 37.61 11.73 37.54
N ALA A 874 38.46 12.67 37.12
CA ALA A 874 39.83 12.80 37.66
C ALA A 874 39.87 13.34 39.12
N ASN A 875 38.78 13.96 39.58
CA ASN A 875 38.63 14.46 40.94
C ASN A 875 37.91 13.46 41.87
N LEU A 876 37.43 12.33 41.34
CA LEU A 876 36.68 11.31 42.07
C LEU A 876 37.50 10.74 43.25
N GLY A 877 37.03 10.99 44.48
CA GLY A 877 37.72 10.60 45.71
C GLY A 877 38.87 11.52 46.13
N LYS A 878 39.06 12.68 45.48
CA LYS A 878 39.99 13.74 45.90
C LYS A 878 39.30 15.00 46.40
N VAL A 879 38.11 15.27 45.88
CA VAL A 879 37.25 16.39 46.24
C VAL A 879 35.84 15.83 46.44
N GLU A 880 35.08 16.41 47.35
CA GLU A 880 33.66 16.08 47.52
C GLU A 880 32.90 16.46 46.24
N PHE A 881 32.43 15.43 45.51
CA PHE A 881 31.78 15.57 44.21
C PHE A 881 30.54 14.66 44.17
N VAL A 882 29.36 15.29 44.04
CA VAL A 882 28.10 14.56 43.89
C VAL A 882 27.87 14.25 42.41
N ASN A 883 27.90 12.95 42.07
CA ASN A 883 27.66 12.49 40.70
C ASN A 883 26.18 12.75 40.30
N PRO A 884 25.88 13.47 39.18
CA PRO A 884 24.51 13.78 38.78
C PRO A 884 23.66 12.56 38.35
N THR A 885 24.25 11.39 38.15
CA THR A 885 23.53 10.14 37.86
C THR A 885 23.39 9.29 39.12
N HIS A 886 22.20 8.74 39.39
CA HIS A 886 22.01 7.81 40.51
C HIS A 886 22.85 6.54 40.34
N ASP A 887 23.20 5.92 41.46
CA ASP A 887 23.85 4.61 41.47
C ASP A 887 22.86 3.52 41.04
N PHE A 888 23.27 2.72 40.06
CA PHE A 888 22.51 1.63 39.45
C PHE A 888 23.13 0.25 39.73
N LEU A 889 24.29 0.20 40.41
CA LEU A 889 25.01 -1.02 40.73
C LEU A 889 24.62 -1.54 42.11
N SER A 890 24.77 -0.72 43.17
CA SER A 890 24.51 -1.16 44.55
C SER A 890 23.04 -1.47 44.84
N HIS A 891 22.10 -0.88 44.08
CA HIS A 891 20.67 -1.07 44.31
C HIS A 891 19.84 -0.96 43.02
N MET A 892 19.53 -2.11 42.40
CA MET A 892 18.72 -2.16 41.18
C MET A 892 17.23 -1.91 41.48
N ARG A 893 16.74 -0.71 41.13
CA ARG A 893 15.35 -0.28 41.39
C ARG A 893 14.39 -0.67 40.27
N ASN A 894 14.84 -0.53 39.03
CA ASN A 894 14.00 -0.67 37.83
C ASN A 894 14.67 -1.55 36.78
N TYR A 895 13.88 -2.07 35.83
CA TYR A 895 14.39 -2.75 34.62
C TYR A 895 15.39 -1.92 33.80
N LEU A 896 15.35 -0.58 33.93
CA LEU A 896 16.35 0.31 33.35
C LEU A 896 17.74 0.12 33.99
N ASP A 897 17.81 -0.10 35.30
CA ASP A 897 19.07 -0.27 36.02
C ASP A 897 19.68 -1.65 35.72
N ILE A 898 18.85 -2.70 35.62
CA ILE A 898 19.24 -4.03 35.11
C ILE A 898 19.85 -3.90 33.70
N PHE A 899 19.19 -3.16 32.80
CA PHE A 899 19.66 -2.94 31.43
C PHE A 899 20.98 -2.13 31.38
N LYS A 900 21.11 -1.10 32.22
CA LYS A 900 22.37 -0.35 32.37
C LYS A 900 23.50 -1.22 32.89
N HIS A 901 23.25 -2.02 33.93
CA HIS A 901 24.24 -2.93 34.51
C HIS A 901 24.76 -3.92 33.47
N ALA A 902 23.85 -4.65 32.81
CA ALA A 902 24.20 -5.61 31.77
C ALA A 902 25.01 -5.00 30.62
N ILE A 903 24.61 -3.83 30.11
CA ILE A 903 25.31 -3.18 29.00
C ILE A 903 26.61 -2.53 29.46
N LEU A 904 26.59 -1.65 30.46
CA LEU A 904 27.76 -0.81 30.79
C LEU A 904 28.91 -1.62 31.41
N CYS A 905 28.61 -2.68 32.15
CA CYS A 905 29.65 -3.59 32.68
C CYS A 905 30.09 -4.62 31.61
N GLY A 906 29.16 -5.10 30.77
CA GLY A 906 29.46 -6.11 29.74
C GLY A 906 30.18 -5.57 28.49
N PHE A 907 29.95 -4.31 28.11
CA PHE A 907 30.41 -3.79 26.81
C PHE A 907 31.93 -3.83 26.64
N TYR A 908 32.72 -3.67 27.71
CA TYR A 908 34.18 -3.79 27.67
C TYR A 908 34.63 -5.16 27.16
N TRP A 909 34.16 -6.24 27.78
CA TRP A 909 34.50 -7.60 27.41
C TRP A 909 34.04 -7.94 25.98
N VAL A 910 32.85 -7.47 25.59
CA VAL A 910 32.37 -7.59 24.21
C VAL A 910 33.29 -6.83 23.24
N THR A 911 33.77 -5.63 23.58
CA THR A 911 34.70 -4.90 22.72
C THR A 911 36.03 -5.62 22.57
N LEU A 912 36.59 -6.20 23.64
CA LEU A 912 37.82 -6.98 23.57
C LEU A 912 37.66 -8.26 22.75
N ALA A 913 36.51 -8.95 22.87
CA ALA A 913 36.20 -10.09 22.02
C ALA A 913 36.12 -9.70 20.53
N VAL A 914 35.56 -8.53 20.21
CA VAL A 914 35.55 -8.00 18.83
C VAL A 914 36.96 -7.63 18.34
N VAL A 915 37.83 -7.05 19.18
CA VAL A 915 39.23 -6.79 18.82
C VAL A 915 39.97 -8.11 18.56
N PHE A 916 39.76 -9.13 19.40
CA PHE A 916 40.35 -10.46 19.21
C PHE A 916 39.87 -11.10 17.89
N LEU A 917 38.57 -11.08 17.60
CA LEU A 917 38.01 -11.59 16.34
C LEU A 917 38.53 -10.83 15.11
N ALA A 918 38.74 -9.51 15.21
CA ALA A 918 39.38 -8.74 14.14
C ALA A 918 40.86 -9.11 13.95
N GLY A 919 41.54 -9.59 15.00
CA GLY A 919 42.92 -10.09 14.95
C GLY A 919 43.07 -11.54 14.47
N THR A 920 42.03 -12.38 14.59
CA THR A 920 42.07 -13.80 14.14
C THR A 920 41.42 -14.05 12.78
N SER A 921 40.51 -13.19 12.33
CA SER A 921 39.75 -13.39 11.10
C SER A 921 40.52 -13.13 9.80
N ILE A 922 41.63 -12.38 9.86
CA ILE A 922 42.48 -12.05 8.72
C ILE A 922 43.94 -12.27 9.12
N ALA A 923 44.68 -13.03 8.33
CA ALA A 923 46.07 -13.43 8.61
C ALA A 923 47.13 -12.41 8.13
N ASP A 924 46.91 -11.12 8.40
CA ASP A 924 47.84 -10.04 8.05
C ASP A 924 48.84 -9.78 9.20
N PHE A 925 50.05 -9.29 8.91
CA PHE A 925 50.95 -8.73 9.93
C PHE A 925 50.28 -7.58 10.73
N LEU A 926 49.40 -6.82 10.08
CA LEU A 926 48.60 -5.76 10.71
C LEU A 926 47.50 -6.27 11.66
N ALA A 927 47.14 -7.56 11.59
CA ALA A 927 46.19 -8.17 12.52
C ALA A 927 46.86 -8.56 13.86
N LEU A 928 48.16 -8.85 13.85
CA LEU A 928 48.94 -9.22 15.04
C LEU A 928 48.87 -8.15 16.14
N GLY A 929 48.85 -6.86 15.79
CA GLY A 929 48.73 -5.79 16.79
C GLY A 929 47.34 -5.72 17.46
N TYR A 930 46.27 -6.23 16.82
CA TYR A 930 44.99 -6.43 17.50
C TYR A 930 45.06 -7.57 18.51
N LEU A 931 45.76 -8.67 18.19
CA LEU A 931 45.98 -9.76 19.15
C LEU A 931 46.82 -9.29 20.35
N ILE A 932 47.94 -8.61 20.11
CA ILE A 932 48.78 -8.03 21.18
C ILE A 932 47.95 -7.06 22.04
N GLY A 933 47.17 -6.17 21.41
CA GLY A 933 46.27 -5.25 22.12
C GLY A 933 45.20 -5.98 22.94
N ALA A 934 44.54 -6.98 22.37
CA ALA A 934 43.51 -7.77 23.04
C ALA A 934 44.09 -8.53 24.24
N PHE A 935 45.22 -9.23 24.08
CA PHE A 935 45.88 -9.94 25.19
C PHE A 935 46.34 -8.97 26.28
N PHE A 936 46.89 -7.80 25.94
CA PHE A 936 47.29 -6.78 26.92
C PHE A 936 46.10 -6.29 27.77
N PHE A 937 44.96 -5.96 27.15
CA PHE A 937 43.77 -5.51 27.89
C PHE A 937 43.00 -6.64 28.60
N LEU A 938 43.07 -7.88 28.10
CA LEU A 938 42.53 -9.05 28.79
C LEU A 938 43.37 -9.43 30.02
N TRP A 939 44.70 -9.32 29.95
CA TRP A 939 45.62 -9.58 31.05
C TRP A 939 45.43 -8.60 32.22
N GLU A 940 45.28 -7.31 31.91
CA GLU A 940 44.99 -6.28 32.92
C GLU A 940 43.54 -6.36 33.47
N GLY A 941 42.62 -6.96 32.70
CA GLY A 941 41.27 -7.29 33.14
C GLY A 941 40.48 -6.11 33.70
N SER A 942 39.91 -6.29 34.91
CA SER A 942 39.15 -5.27 35.64
C SER A 942 40.01 -4.20 36.32
N ASP A 943 41.26 -4.51 36.65
CA ASP A 943 42.17 -3.58 37.34
C ASP A 943 42.54 -2.38 36.45
N PHE A 944 42.37 -2.53 35.14
CA PHE A 944 42.44 -1.43 34.17
C PHE A 944 41.56 -0.23 34.56
N TYR A 945 40.38 -0.46 35.17
CA TYR A 945 39.48 0.62 35.60
C TYR A 945 40.00 1.43 36.79
N LEU A 946 40.95 0.89 37.56
CA LEU A 946 41.51 1.57 38.73
C LEU A 946 42.65 2.54 38.36
N ARG A 947 43.19 2.44 37.14
CA ARG A 947 44.19 3.39 36.61
C ARG A 947 43.60 4.80 36.48
N PRO A 948 44.41 5.87 36.59
CA PRO A 948 43.92 7.23 36.45
C PRO A 948 43.31 7.47 35.06
N ILE A 949 42.15 8.12 35.00
CA ILE A 949 41.32 8.28 33.78
C ILE A 949 42.08 8.84 32.55
N LYS A 950 43.10 9.68 32.75
CA LYS A 950 43.95 10.18 31.66
C LYS A 950 44.78 9.08 31.00
N SER A 951 45.24 8.10 31.78
CA SER A 951 45.98 6.92 31.30
C SER A 951 45.06 5.94 30.56
N ILE A 952 43.89 5.62 31.14
CA ILE A 952 42.83 4.82 30.49
C ILE A 952 42.49 5.37 29.10
N ILE A 953 42.17 6.67 29.01
CA ILE A 953 41.84 7.34 27.74
C ILE A 953 43.05 7.43 26.80
N GLY A 954 44.28 7.49 27.32
CA GLY A 954 45.52 7.48 26.55
C GLY A 954 45.75 6.15 25.86
N LEU A 955 45.79 5.06 26.63
CA LEU A 955 45.97 3.69 26.14
C LEU A 955 44.87 3.29 25.15
N TRP A 956 43.61 3.59 25.45
CA TRP A 956 42.49 3.31 24.54
C TRP A 956 42.55 4.13 23.25
N LYS A 957 43.10 5.35 23.30
CA LYS A 957 43.37 6.16 22.09
C LYS A 957 44.51 5.59 21.25
N ILE A 958 45.51 4.95 21.85
CA ILE A 958 46.58 4.26 21.11
C ILE A 958 45.99 3.07 20.33
N LEU A 959 45.11 2.28 20.96
CA LEU A 959 44.42 1.19 20.26
C LEU A 959 43.52 1.68 19.10
N ILE A 960 42.80 2.79 19.28
CA ILE A 960 42.03 3.42 18.20
C ILE A 960 42.95 3.98 17.11
N ALA A 961 44.09 4.58 17.47
CA ALA A 961 45.06 5.09 16.50
C ALA A 961 45.67 3.96 15.67
N TYR A 962 45.95 2.80 16.30
CA TYR A 962 46.40 1.59 15.60
C TYR A 962 45.35 1.08 14.60
N ASN A 963 44.09 0.95 15.04
CA ASN A 963 42.99 0.55 14.14
C ASN A 963 42.82 1.51 12.95
N VAL A 964 42.92 2.82 13.18
CA VAL A 964 42.83 3.83 12.10
C VAL A 964 44.07 3.81 11.20
N ALA A 965 45.26 3.55 11.74
CA ALA A 965 46.47 3.36 10.95
C ALA A 965 46.34 2.14 10.03
N ASN A 966 45.81 1.01 10.53
CA ASN A 966 45.53 -0.17 9.69
C ASN A 966 44.56 0.15 8.55
N ILE A 967 43.49 0.90 8.80
CA ILE A 967 42.54 1.36 7.77
C ILE A 967 43.23 2.25 6.72
N VAL A 968 44.06 3.21 7.15
CA VAL A 968 44.81 4.10 6.25
C VAL A 968 45.82 3.31 5.41
N ILE A 969 46.60 2.42 6.02
CA ILE A 969 47.61 1.61 5.34
C ILE A 969 46.93 0.68 4.32
N LYS A 970 45.91 -0.09 4.72
CA LYS A 970 45.19 -1.00 3.82
C LYS A 970 44.53 -0.28 2.63
N THR A 971 43.93 0.91 2.87
CA THR A 971 43.34 1.70 1.77
C THR A 971 44.38 2.32 0.82
N CYS A 972 45.58 2.65 1.30
CA CYS A 972 46.68 3.08 0.43
C CYS A 972 47.27 1.89 -0.36
N LEU A 973 47.47 0.74 0.28
CA LEU A 973 47.97 -0.48 -0.36
C LEU A 973 47.04 -1.01 -1.44
N GLN A 974 45.72 -0.78 -1.34
CA GLN A 974 44.76 -1.17 -2.37
C GLN A 974 45.02 -0.51 -3.74
N MET A 975 45.65 0.67 -3.78
CA MET A 975 46.12 1.28 -5.03
C MET A 975 47.19 0.41 -5.68
N ALA A 976 48.21 0.01 -4.92
CA ALA A 976 49.30 -0.83 -5.40
C ALA A 976 48.80 -2.22 -5.83
N GLY A 977 47.90 -2.82 -5.04
CA GLY A 977 47.26 -4.09 -5.37
C GLY A 977 46.50 -4.06 -6.68
N CYS A 978 45.66 -3.04 -6.93
CA CYS A 978 44.92 -2.96 -8.19
C CYS A 978 45.81 -2.60 -9.39
N MET A 979 46.88 -1.81 -9.22
CA MET A 979 47.76 -1.41 -10.33
C MET A 979 48.81 -2.45 -10.72
N PHE A 980 49.31 -3.24 -9.77
CA PHE A 980 50.49 -4.09 -9.97
C PHE A 980 50.28 -5.55 -9.56
N MET A 981 49.04 -6.06 -9.48
CA MET A 981 48.75 -7.41 -8.96
C MET A 981 49.62 -8.51 -9.61
N GLU A 982 49.67 -8.56 -10.95
CA GLU A 982 50.44 -9.57 -11.69
C GLU A 982 51.94 -9.50 -11.35
N ASN A 983 52.53 -8.30 -11.37
CA ASN A 983 53.94 -8.09 -11.02
C ASN A 983 54.23 -8.36 -9.53
N LEU A 984 53.28 -8.12 -8.64
CA LEU A 984 53.41 -8.35 -7.20
C LEU A 984 53.30 -9.83 -6.84
N VAL A 985 52.38 -10.57 -7.48
CA VAL A 985 52.23 -12.02 -7.29
C VAL A 985 53.46 -12.75 -7.83
N THR A 986 53.90 -12.44 -9.05
CA THR A 986 55.06 -13.09 -9.70
C THR A 986 56.39 -12.82 -8.98
N ASN A 987 56.67 -11.59 -8.55
CA ASN A 987 57.98 -11.23 -7.99
C ASN A 987 58.02 -11.19 -6.45
N CYS A 988 56.87 -11.03 -5.79
CA CYS A 988 56.78 -10.64 -4.38
C CYS A 988 55.60 -11.30 -3.63
N CYS A 989 55.22 -12.53 -3.98
CA CYS A 989 54.10 -13.26 -3.37
C CYS A 989 54.09 -13.19 -1.82
N TRP A 990 55.25 -13.36 -1.17
CA TRP A 990 55.38 -13.26 0.30
C TRP A 990 54.89 -11.92 0.88
N LEU A 991 55.12 -10.80 0.17
CA LEU A 991 54.74 -9.46 0.59
C LEU A 991 53.24 -9.22 0.43
N VAL A 992 52.64 -9.78 -0.64
CA VAL A 992 51.19 -9.75 -0.90
C VAL A 992 50.44 -10.39 0.25
N HIS A 993 50.86 -11.59 0.68
CA HIS A 993 50.26 -12.29 1.82
C HIS A 993 50.56 -11.63 3.17
N MET A 994 51.80 -11.17 3.42
CA MET A 994 52.16 -10.56 4.71
C MET A 994 51.35 -9.28 5.01
N LEU A 995 51.05 -8.47 3.98
CA LEU A 995 50.35 -7.19 4.11
C LEU A 995 48.85 -7.26 3.75
N GLY A 996 48.33 -8.41 3.33
CA GLY A 996 46.92 -8.56 2.93
C GLY A 996 46.55 -7.74 1.69
N ILE A 997 47.47 -7.62 0.71
CA ILE A 997 47.24 -6.81 -0.49
C ILE A 997 46.21 -7.52 -1.39
N ASN A 998 45.03 -6.92 -1.55
CA ASN A 998 43.98 -7.46 -2.39
C ASN A 998 43.25 -6.33 -3.14
N CYS A 999 42.98 -6.53 -4.43
CA CYS A 999 42.11 -5.66 -5.21
C CYS A 999 40.66 -6.17 -5.14
N ALA A 1000 39.89 -5.74 -4.13
CA ALA A 1000 38.50 -6.12 -3.90
C ALA A 1000 37.48 -5.56 -4.94
N SER A 1001 37.90 -5.40 -6.20
CA SER A 1001 37.07 -4.90 -7.28
C SER A 1001 36.37 -6.07 -7.99
N ASN A 1002 35.03 -6.07 -7.98
CA ASN A 1002 34.19 -7.11 -8.60
C ASN A 1002 34.30 -7.08 -10.14
N GLY A 1003 35.45 -7.44 -10.71
CA GLY A 1003 35.60 -7.79 -12.12
C GLY A 1003 35.29 -9.27 -12.34
N PRO A 1004 35.45 -9.80 -13.57
CA PRO A 1004 35.76 -11.22 -13.72
C PRO A 1004 36.98 -11.56 -12.83
N PRO A 1005 37.10 -12.80 -12.33
CA PRO A 1005 38.23 -13.19 -11.51
C PRO A 1005 39.53 -12.85 -12.23
N ALA A 1006 40.48 -12.27 -11.49
CA ALA A 1006 41.83 -12.11 -12.01
C ALA A 1006 42.41 -13.51 -12.16
N VAL A 1007 42.58 -13.92 -13.41
CA VAL A 1007 43.39 -15.03 -13.90
C VAL A 1007 43.28 -16.30 -13.03
N ASP A 1008 42.45 -17.24 -13.48
CA ASP A 1008 42.80 -18.66 -13.28
C ASP A 1008 44.18 -18.81 -13.93
N VAL A 1009 45.24 -18.79 -13.11
CA VAL A 1009 46.59 -19.05 -13.58
C VAL A 1009 46.60 -20.53 -13.91
N ASP A 1010 46.68 -20.86 -15.21
CA ASP A 1010 46.80 -22.24 -15.67
C ASP A 1010 47.86 -22.96 -14.83
N ASP A 1011 47.52 -24.14 -14.31
CA ASP A 1011 48.29 -24.96 -13.33
C ASP A 1011 49.70 -25.43 -13.83
N ASP A 1012 50.19 -24.88 -14.94
CA ASP A 1012 51.35 -25.36 -15.72
C ASP A 1012 52.63 -24.50 -15.56
N ASN A 1013 52.77 -23.71 -14.48
CA ASN A 1013 54.07 -23.10 -14.11
C ASN A 1013 54.33 -23.14 -12.60
N ASP A 1014 55.48 -23.70 -12.21
CA ASP A 1014 55.98 -23.88 -10.84
C ASP A 1014 56.26 -22.55 -10.10
N THR A 1015 55.22 -21.79 -9.80
CA THR A 1015 55.27 -20.67 -8.84
C THR A 1015 54.21 -20.87 -7.76
N ASP A 1016 54.62 -21.51 -6.65
CA ASP A 1016 53.83 -21.79 -5.43
C ASP A 1016 53.33 -20.50 -4.73
N CYS A 1017 52.40 -19.76 -5.34
CA CYS A 1017 51.72 -18.64 -4.71
C CYS A 1017 50.27 -19.02 -4.37
N PRO A 1018 49.91 -19.24 -3.09
CA PRO A 1018 48.59 -19.72 -2.72
C PRO A 1018 47.51 -18.66 -3.01
N ALA A 1019 46.38 -19.08 -3.58
CA ALA A 1019 45.32 -18.17 -4.01
C ALA A 1019 44.81 -17.25 -2.87
N THR A 1020 44.87 -15.94 -3.06
CA THR A 1020 44.38 -14.95 -2.09
C THR A 1020 42.86 -14.94 -2.03
N THR A 1021 42.27 -15.33 -0.90
CA THR A 1021 40.81 -15.32 -0.73
C THR A 1021 40.22 -13.90 -0.88
N VAL A 1022 39.18 -13.75 -1.70
CA VAL A 1022 38.48 -12.48 -1.95
C VAL A 1022 37.51 -12.17 -0.79
N GLN A 1023 38.07 -11.86 0.38
CA GLN A 1023 37.33 -11.29 1.51
C GLN A 1023 37.39 -9.76 1.52
N VAL A 1024 36.38 -9.11 2.11
CA VAL A 1024 36.36 -7.64 2.28
C VAL A 1024 37.33 -7.26 3.41
N VAL A 1025 38.60 -7.08 3.06
CA VAL A 1025 39.76 -6.93 3.97
C VAL A 1025 39.61 -5.85 5.07
N LEU A 1026 38.72 -4.86 4.88
CA LEU A 1026 38.46 -3.77 5.84
C LEU A 1026 37.15 -3.89 6.65
N LEU A 1027 36.37 -4.96 6.49
CA LEU A 1027 35.08 -5.10 7.18
C LEU A 1027 35.26 -5.20 8.70
N TRP A 1028 36.14 -6.10 9.16
CA TRP A 1028 36.44 -6.28 10.58
C TRP A 1028 37.10 -5.06 11.21
N ASP A 1029 37.96 -4.36 10.47
CA ASP A 1029 38.56 -3.08 10.89
C ASP A 1029 37.48 -2.02 11.18
N SER A 1030 36.43 -1.92 10.34
CA SER A 1030 35.29 -1.02 10.54
C SER A 1030 34.39 -1.43 11.71
N ILE A 1031 34.19 -2.73 11.94
CA ILE A 1031 33.40 -3.23 13.08
C ILE A 1031 34.15 -2.94 14.38
N CYS A 1032 35.45 -3.27 14.43
CA CYS A 1032 36.34 -2.97 15.55
C CYS A 1032 36.33 -1.48 15.90
N PHE A 1033 36.50 -0.59 14.91
CA PHE A 1033 36.42 0.86 15.11
C PHE A 1033 35.12 1.31 15.81
N ALA A 1034 33.97 0.76 15.39
CA ALA A 1034 32.68 1.12 15.95
C ALA A 1034 32.56 0.78 17.44
N PHE A 1035 32.96 -0.44 17.83
CA PHE A 1035 32.97 -0.85 19.23
C PHE A 1035 33.98 -0.03 20.06
N LEU A 1036 35.21 0.19 19.55
CA LEU A 1036 36.24 0.98 20.23
C LEU A 1036 35.80 2.44 20.50
N ILE A 1037 35.15 3.10 19.54
CA ILE A 1037 34.63 4.47 19.69
C ILE A 1037 33.46 4.53 20.68
N PHE A 1038 32.56 3.55 20.68
CA PHE A 1038 31.48 3.47 21.67
C PHE A 1038 32.02 3.24 23.09
N GLN A 1039 33.01 2.36 23.28
CA GLN A 1039 33.62 2.15 24.60
C GLN A 1039 34.38 3.38 25.08
N LEU A 1040 35.08 4.09 24.18
CA LEU A 1040 35.69 5.39 24.48
C LEU A 1040 34.65 6.45 24.91
N ARG A 1041 33.39 6.31 24.48
CA ARG A 1041 32.29 7.17 24.93
C ARG A 1041 31.78 6.77 26.32
N ILE A 1042 31.74 5.47 26.64
CA ILE A 1042 31.40 4.95 27.97
C ILE A 1042 32.41 5.44 29.02
N PHE A 1043 33.72 5.33 28.75
CA PHE A 1043 34.79 5.85 29.63
C PHE A 1043 34.71 7.37 29.91
N LYS A 1044 33.95 8.13 29.12
CA LYS A 1044 33.77 9.59 29.29
C LYS A 1044 32.38 9.95 29.85
N SER A 1045 31.68 8.99 30.45
CA SER A 1045 30.34 9.14 31.01
C SER A 1045 30.34 9.17 32.54
N HIS A 1046 29.37 9.88 33.13
CA HIS A 1046 29.12 9.88 34.58
C HIS A 1046 28.81 8.49 35.14
N TYR A 1047 28.25 7.58 34.34
CA TYR A 1047 28.01 6.19 34.76
C TYR A 1047 29.32 5.42 35.02
N PHE A 1048 30.43 5.80 34.39
CA PHE A 1048 31.71 5.12 34.60
C PHE A 1048 32.29 5.41 35.99
N CYS A 1049 31.95 6.54 36.63
CA CYS A 1049 32.30 6.80 38.03
C CYS A 1049 31.81 5.69 38.96
N HIS A 1050 30.56 5.22 38.76
CA HIS A 1050 29.95 4.16 39.58
C HIS A 1050 30.66 2.82 39.38
N ILE A 1051 31.06 2.51 38.15
CA ILE A 1051 31.84 1.29 37.82
C ILE A 1051 33.22 1.33 38.48
N ILE A 1052 33.90 2.49 38.49
CA ILE A 1052 35.19 2.66 39.19
C ILE A 1052 35.01 2.47 40.71
N THR A 1053 33.97 3.05 41.31
CA THR A 1053 33.73 2.91 42.76
C THR A 1053 33.37 1.48 43.15
N ASP A 1054 32.56 0.78 42.36
CA ASP A 1054 32.21 -0.62 42.58
C ASP A 1054 33.44 -1.54 42.43
N THR A 1055 34.22 -1.37 41.36
CA THR A 1055 35.49 -2.13 41.16
C THR A 1055 36.46 -1.88 42.31
N ARG A 1056 36.59 -0.63 42.79
CA ARG A 1056 37.42 -0.29 43.95
C ARG A 1056 36.91 -0.94 45.24
N ALA A 1057 35.59 -0.97 45.44
CA ALA A 1057 34.98 -1.64 46.59
C ALA A 1057 35.23 -3.15 46.54
N ASN A 1058 35.07 -3.79 45.38
CA ASN A 1058 35.33 -5.22 45.19
C ASN A 1058 36.80 -5.59 45.50
N ASN A 1059 37.78 -4.80 45.04
CA ASN A 1059 39.19 -5.06 45.36
C ASN A 1059 39.52 -4.86 46.85
N ILE A 1060 38.83 -3.95 47.55
CA ILE A 1060 38.96 -3.80 49.02
C ILE A 1060 38.27 -4.96 49.76
N LEU A 1061 37.13 -5.44 49.24
CA LEU A 1061 36.37 -6.54 49.84
C LEU A 1061 37.03 -7.90 49.62
N ALA A 1062 37.91 -8.06 48.63
CA ALA A 1062 38.61 -9.32 48.35
C ALA A 1062 39.41 -9.85 49.55
N SER A 1063 40.11 -8.97 50.30
CA SER A 1063 40.86 -9.37 51.50
C SER A 1063 39.95 -9.86 52.63
N ARG A 1064 38.84 -9.16 52.87
CA ARG A 1064 37.78 -9.58 53.81
C ARG A 1064 37.09 -10.88 53.37
N GLY A 1065 36.91 -11.08 52.07
CA GLY A 1065 36.41 -12.33 51.51
C GLY A 1065 37.32 -13.51 51.86
N ALA A 1066 38.64 -13.35 51.68
CA ALA A 1066 39.61 -14.36 52.07
C ALA A 1066 39.63 -14.63 53.58
N GLU A 1067 39.57 -13.59 54.41
CA GLU A 1067 39.47 -13.70 55.88
C GLU A 1067 38.23 -14.48 56.32
N ILE A 1068 37.05 -14.18 55.75
CA ILE A 1068 35.80 -14.89 56.02
C ILE A 1068 35.86 -16.34 55.55
N ILE A 1069 36.43 -16.61 54.37
CA ILE A 1069 36.58 -17.97 53.83
C ILE A 1069 37.52 -18.80 54.73
N GLU A 1070 38.63 -18.22 55.18
CA GLU A 1070 39.57 -18.91 56.07
C GLU A 1070 38.95 -19.17 57.45
N HIS A 1071 38.23 -18.22 58.03
CA HIS A 1071 37.49 -18.44 59.28
C HIS A 1071 36.40 -19.52 59.13
N LEU A 1072 35.70 -19.57 57.98
CA LEU A 1072 34.74 -20.63 57.70
C LEU A 1072 35.44 -21.99 57.53
N ARG A 1073 36.62 -22.03 56.91
CA ARG A 1073 37.45 -23.23 56.73
C ARG A 1073 37.96 -23.77 58.07
N GLN A 1074 38.48 -22.89 58.94
CA GLN A 1074 38.91 -23.25 60.30
C GLN A 1074 37.75 -23.84 61.11
N LYS A 1075 36.58 -23.18 61.10
CA LYS A 1075 35.37 -23.68 61.78
C LYS A 1075 34.84 -25.01 61.21
N GLN A 1076 35.12 -25.31 59.94
CA GLN A 1076 34.84 -26.63 59.36
C GLN A 1076 35.85 -27.70 59.79
N ILE A 1077 37.11 -27.33 60.03
CA ILE A 1077 38.16 -28.23 60.54
C ILE A 1077 37.90 -28.56 62.01
N GLU A 1078 37.62 -27.56 62.86
CA GLU A 1078 37.24 -27.74 64.27
C GLU A 1078 36.09 -28.74 64.41
N LYS A 1079 35.00 -28.54 63.67
CA LYS A 1079 33.85 -29.47 63.66
C LYS A 1079 34.18 -30.89 63.18
N ARG A 1080 35.18 -31.06 62.31
CA ARG A 1080 35.66 -32.39 61.93
C ARG A 1080 36.47 -33.02 63.05
N GLN A 1081 37.32 -32.25 63.72
CA GLN A 1081 38.10 -32.72 64.86
C GLN A 1081 37.19 -33.13 66.04
N GLU A 1082 36.21 -32.31 66.41
CA GLU A 1082 35.18 -32.67 67.41
C GLU A 1082 34.46 -33.98 67.05
N TYR A 1083 34.10 -34.17 65.77
CA TYR A 1083 33.45 -35.39 65.29
C TYR A 1083 34.39 -36.60 65.32
N GLU A 1084 35.66 -36.44 64.93
CA GLU A 1084 36.69 -37.48 64.98
C GLU A 1084 37.00 -37.89 66.42
N GLU A 1085 37.08 -36.94 67.36
CA GLU A 1085 37.21 -37.21 68.80
C GLU A 1085 35.99 -37.95 69.35
N GLU A 1086 34.77 -37.53 69.01
CA GLU A 1086 33.55 -38.26 69.35
C GLU A 1086 33.58 -39.71 68.84
N VAL A 1087 34.00 -39.92 67.60
CA VAL A 1087 34.12 -41.26 66.98
C VAL A 1087 35.21 -42.07 67.70
N LEU A 1088 36.36 -41.47 68.00
CA LEU A 1088 37.46 -42.12 68.71
C LEU A 1088 37.07 -42.50 70.15
N HIS A 1089 36.34 -41.64 70.86
CA HIS A 1089 35.74 -41.95 72.15
C HIS A 1089 34.70 -43.09 72.07
N LYS A 1090 33.85 -43.11 71.02
CA LYS A 1090 32.91 -44.21 70.76
C LYS A 1090 33.65 -45.53 70.47
N ILE A 1091 34.75 -45.50 69.72
CA ILE A 1091 35.61 -46.66 69.44
C ILE A 1091 36.29 -47.16 70.73
N LYS A 1092 36.90 -46.27 71.51
CA LYS A 1092 37.57 -46.65 72.78
C LYS A 1092 36.61 -47.34 73.75
N ARG A 1093 35.40 -46.79 73.96
CA ARG A 1093 34.35 -47.43 74.77
C ARG A 1093 33.94 -48.81 74.25
N LYS A 1094 33.84 -48.99 72.92
CA LYS A 1094 33.57 -50.31 72.31
C LYS A 1094 34.72 -51.30 72.56
N MET A 1095 35.96 -50.87 72.39
CA MET A 1095 37.15 -51.71 72.59
C MET A 1095 37.31 -52.14 74.06
N GLU A 1096 37.10 -51.22 75.01
CA GLU A 1096 37.07 -51.54 76.45
C GLU A 1096 35.95 -52.53 76.79
N LYS A 1097 34.75 -52.38 76.20
CA LYS A 1097 33.64 -53.32 76.37
C LYS A 1097 33.97 -54.72 75.80
N ILE A 1098 34.60 -54.80 74.62
CA ILE A 1098 35.06 -56.07 74.03
C ILE A 1098 36.12 -56.73 74.93
N ARG A 1099 37.11 -55.96 75.41
CA ARG A 1099 38.15 -56.45 76.32
C ARG A 1099 37.55 -56.99 77.62
N ALA A 1100 36.58 -56.28 78.21
CA ALA A 1100 35.86 -56.74 79.40
C ALA A 1100 35.06 -58.04 79.14
N THR A 1101 34.46 -58.20 77.96
CA THR A 1101 33.79 -59.45 77.55
C THR A 1101 34.78 -60.59 77.36
N GLN A 1102 35.89 -60.40 76.64
CA GLN A 1102 36.94 -61.41 76.49
C GLN A 1102 37.52 -61.81 77.85
N GLN A 1103 37.77 -60.85 78.74
CA GLN A 1103 38.31 -61.11 80.07
C GLN A 1103 37.29 -61.76 81.02
N LYS A 1104 35.99 -61.71 80.71
CA LYS A 1104 34.97 -62.59 81.32
C LYS A 1104 34.99 -63.99 80.72
N MET A 1105 35.14 -64.14 79.39
CA MET A 1105 35.20 -65.46 78.74
C MET A 1105 36.48 -66.25 79.06
N LEU A 1106 37.59 -65.58 79.38
CA LEU A 1106 38.86 -66.19 79.77
C LEU A 1106 38.91 -66.67 81.24
N ARG A 1107 37.95 -66.30 82.09
CA ARG A 1107 37.94 -66.68 83.52
C ARG A 1107 37.61 -68.14 83.89
N PRO A 1108 37.05 -69.01 83.03
CA PRO A 1108 36.80 -70.41 83.43
C PRO A 1108 38.01 -71.36 83.38
N LEU A 1109 39.08 -71.06 82.63
CA LEU A 1109 40.15 -72.04 82.32
C LEU A 1109 41.57 -71.44 82.31
N GLU A 1110 42.13 -71.24 83.50
CA GLU A 1110 43.57 -71.34 83.78
C GLU A 1110 43.79 -72.68 84.53
N LYS A 1111 44.86 -73.48 84.43
CA LYS A 1111 46.16 -73.49 83.71
C LYS A 1111 46.80 -74.89 84.01
N PRO A 1112 47.92 -75.34 83.38
CA PRO A 1112 48.41 -75.06 82.04
C PRO A 1112 49.01 -76.28 81.27
N THR A 1113 49.31 -76.04 79.99
CA THR A 1113 50.47 -76.56 79.20
C THR A 1113 50.53 -78.02 78.68
N HIS A 1114 50.44 -78.09 77.34
CA HIS A 1114 51.53 -78.59 76.46
C HIS A 1114 51.51 -80.06 76.00
N PHE A 1115 50.37 -80.61 75.59
CA PHE A 1115 50.33 -81.63 74.51
C PHE A 1115 48.91 -81.86 73.95
N ASP A 1116 48.37 -80.94 73.13
CA ASP A 1116 47.18 -81.27 72.31
C ASP A 1116 47.01 -80.45 71.01
N GLY A 1117 48.12 -80.08 70.36
CA GLY A 1117 48.13 -79.36 69.09
C GLY A 1117 47.67 -80.17 67.86
N LYS A 1118 46.85 -81.22 68.03
CA LYS A 1118 46.47 -82.14 66.94
C LYS A 1118 44.99 -82.56 66.87
N LEU A 1119 44.12 -82.12 67.78
CA LEU A 1119 42.68 -82.49 67.74
C LEU A 1119 41.70 -81.34 67.48
N GLU A 1120 42.03 -80.08 67.83
CA GLU A 1120 41.08 -78.95 67.66
C GLU A 1120 40.80 -78.58 66.18
N VAL A 1121 41.69 -78.94 65.25
CA VAL A 1121 41.52 -78.63 63.81
C VAL A 1121 40.30 -79.35 63.21
N LEU A 1122 39.90 -80.53 63.73
CA LEU A 1122 38.75 -81.27 63.19
C LEU A 1122 37.40 -80.61 63.48
N TYR A 1123 37.23 -79.96 64.64
CA TYR A 1123 35.96 -79.31 64.98
C TYR A 1123 35.83 -77.91 64.35
N PHE A 1124 36.94 -77.15 64.24
CA PHE A 1124 36.91 -75.85 63.59
C PHE A 1124 36.61 -75.96 62.08
N CYS A 1125 37.05 -77.04 61.44
CA CYS A 1125 36.78 -77.31 60.02
C CYS A 1125 35.31 -77.67 59.71
N PHE A 1126 34.50 -78.02 60.72
CA PHE A 1126 33.09 -78.37 60.54
C PHE A 1126 32.13 -77.18 60.74
N SER A 1127 32.48 -76.20 61.58
CA SER A 1127 31.61 -75.07 61.91
C SER A 1127 31.62 -73.97 60.84
N LEU A 1128 32.73 -73.78 60.12
CA LEU A 1128 32.85 -72.76 59.05
C LEU A 1128 32.01 -73.06 57.79
N LYS A 1129 31.33 -74.21 57.73
CA LYS A 1129 30.48 -74.63 56.61
C LYS A 1129 28.99 -74.29 56.80
N LEU A 1130 28.65 -73.57 57.88
CA LEU A 1130 27.28 -73.10 58.18
C LEU A 1130 27.16 -71.56 58.26
N MET A 1131 28.18 -70.82 57.82
CA MET A 1131 28.21 -69.35 57.87
C MET A 1131 28.81 -68.70 56.61
N ILE A 1132 28.35 -69.18 55.45
CA ILE A 1132 28.29 -68.47 54.17
C ILE A 1132 26.80 -68.47 53.76
#